data_AF-A0A9W6MUS6-F1
#
_entry.id   AF-A0A9W6MUS6-F1
#
_cell.length_a   1.000
_cell.length_b   1.000
_cell.length_c   1.000
_cell.angle_alpha   90.00
_cell.angle_beta   90.00
_cell.angle_gamma   90.00
#
_symmetry.space_group_name_H-M   'P 1'
#
loop_
_entity.id
_entity.type
_entity.pdbx_description
1 polymer ?
#
loop_
_entity_poly.entity_id
_entity_poly.type
_entity_poly.pdbx_seq_one_letter_code
_entity_poly.pdbx_strand_id
1 'polypeptide(L)'
;MPQAIGAAIFAIGGTAGVAAGATAVAGTTLASIVGSTVLSGVLIGAQLLLAPKPDIPKPQDGALVLKQSIPPAIYGYGRARNGGAYLAYKLKGSTSYDIIGLHQGRVDGFDRWYLHDDPVAFEDGADDGAVHYGTTKRYRGDPGEEDVKIYWRKGLPTETPYAEMMAAFPAFWTADHRGDGMATAELLSHSPDVKAYPRRFPYGLPQLSVVGRWQLCWDPRDQAQSPDDPDSWTWTVNPVRQLLHFYCHCPAGYRRPVSRVYQPAAGWWLAAMDLCDEPVQRADDTFEPRYAAGGMFDSDTPRKSVVDALLRSFDGWIAERGDGAIVIYGGAYYEPSITVEDQHIYNIRTKRGRLADERITRLNLKVSSPDHNYNDVDIDPWMNQAEIDAGARVVARPVQAEWCQSYTQMRRLAKIEFDRARCKIRGTMLLRAFGENLRGRRFFMLNSREQMSTRMIPCEVVDFHDSTFVNGAYEVEFQSVDPARYDWDRMTEEGRRPTIPARTGDDDLPIPPLPTLQVVRETVSGATVARISSTSPPVEGWSELTLTGRYRKVGTSSWQAMTAPDEDLQVLSDPIADGAYEVENAYVGGKGSRGDWSSSETISLVSDNIAPAAPVSIAAVDMSDRVAVTTTMADSLNILTQRIYRGVPGDDATSAIDVSGELAATPGQSRTWLDAGVSDGEALQYWARAFNGSAVGSGFAGPARIALSSAADDAIDRMTVKPSAERATALRWAVARLQMAGVWDKLDALYFLAAHDEQAAYLNLRQDAFDLTKVGSGGWTADRGWQGDGATNYLDTGFTPSTAGGKFALNDALLGVYGTPLSPGVASSWDIGVGTAAGGTTYATIGLRNNLDKITLYLNSGSTSSVAIGAEATPTFVAVSRSASNSMLTYKDGDLVFTDNDASVMLPVQPIYIGARSNSSGAAVGLTNRPIHAAVIGGNLSAPQHAELAAALSEYMQSVGVA
;
A
#
# COMPACT_ATOMS: atom_id res chain seq x y z
N MET A 1 51.75 -10.00 12.30
CA MET A 1 53.17 -9.55 12.36
C MET A 1 54.03 -10.58 11.67
N PRO A 2 55.13 -10.25 10.98
CA PRO A 2 55.81 -8.94 10.80
C PRO A 2 55.96 -8.60 9.29
N GLN A 3 56.48 -7.48 8.76
CA GLN A 3 57.63 -6.62 9.07
C GLN A 3 57.45 -5.20 8.48
N ALA A 4 58.24 -4.27 9.02
CA ALA A 4 58.25 -2.82 8.81
C ALA A 4 59.27 -2.32 7.74
N ILE A 5 59.51 -1.00 7.74
CA ILE A 5 60.52 -0.14 7.06
C ILE A 5 59.87 0.70 5.94
N GLY A 6 59.89 2.04 5.91
CA GLY A 6 60.67 3.05 6.62
C GLY A 6 61.40 3.93 5.61
N ALA A 7 60.93 5.16 5.39
CA ALA A 7 61.72 6.24 4.75
C ALA A 7 61.34 7.58 5.40
N ALA A 8 62.34 8.20 6.03
CA ALA A 8 62.33 9.52 6.66
C ALA A 8 62.88 10.59 5.68
N ILE A 9 63.01 11.84 6.19
CA ILE A 9 63.80 13.02 5.69
C ILE A 9 62.89 14.15 5.13
N PHE A 10 62.93 15.43 5.55
CA PHE A 10 63.70 16.20 6.54
C PHE A 10 62.94 17.49 6.91
N ALA A 11 63.23 18.04 8.09
CA ALA A 11 62.72 19.31 8.61
C ALA A 11 63.63 20.50 8.25
N ILE A 12 63.04 21.69 8.02
CA ILE A 12 63.56 23.06 8.26
C ILE A 12 62.27 23.90 8.44
N GLY A 13 61.98 24.68 9.49
CA GLY A 13 62.79 25.41 10.47
C GLY A 13 62.34 26.89 10.41
N GLY A 14 61.62 27.39 11.41
CA GLY A 14 61.20 28.80 11.47
C GLY A 14 60.28 29.14 12.65
N THR A 15 60.86 29.36 13.82
CA THR A 15 60.22 29.90 15.04
C THR A 15 60.23 31.43 15.06
N ALA A 16 59.07 32.05 15.29
CA ALA A 16 58.83 33.35 15.96
C ALA A 16 57.31 33.46 16.12
N GLY A 17 56.67 33.90 17.19
CA GLY A 17 57.03 34.61 18.41
C GLY A 17 55.70 35.20 18.92
N VAL A 18 55.43 35.09 20.21
CA VAL A 18 54.19 35.49 20.90
C VAL A 18 53.88 36.98 20.74
N ALA A 19 52.62 37.36 20.52
CA ALA A 19 52.06 38.64 20.96
C ALA A 19 50.56 38.55 21.20
N ALA A 20 50.17 38.62 22.47
CA ALA A 20 48.82 38.94 22.91
C ALA A 20 48.46 40.38 22.51
N GLY A 21 47.22 40.60 22.09
CA GLY A 21 46.70 41.92 21.75
C GLY A 21 45.19 41.89 21.58
N ALA A 22 44.47 41.88 22.70
CA ALA A 22 43.05 42.12 22.72
C ALA A 22 42.76 43.59 22.36
N THR A 23 42.02 43.81 21.29
CA THR A 23 41.28 45.06 21.06
C THR A 23 39.87 44.71 20.61
N ALA A 24 38.95 44.82 21.57
CA ALA A 24 37.51 44.86 21.33
C ALA A 24 37.13 46.19 20.69
N VAL A 25 36.40 46.17 19.57
CA VAL A 25 35.43 47.21 19.18
C VAL A 25 34.28 46.52 18.43
N ALA A 26 33.07 46.96 18.77
CA ALA A 26 31.75 46.42 18.47
C ALA A 26 31.29 46.54 17.01
N GLY A 27 30.39 45.61 16.63
CA GLY A 27 29.10 45.88 15.99
C GLY A 27 29.07 46.28 14.52
N THR A 28 28.48 45.44 13.67
CA THR A 28 27.23 45.72 12.90
C THR A 28 26.88 44.55 11.98
N THR A 29 25.65 44.05 12.11
CA THR A 29 24.91 43.19 11.17
C THR A 29 24.24 44.04 10.08
N LEU A 30 24.13 43.52 8.84
CA LEU A 30 23.26 43.87 7.68
C LEU A 30 24.11 43.71 6.38
N ALA A 31 23.66 43.21 5.23
CA ALA A 31 22.37 42.77 4.72
C ALA A 31 22.61 41.95 3.43
N SER A 32 21.68 41.06 3.13
CA SER A 32 21.48 40.38 1.85
C SER A 32 21.13 41.36 0.71
N ILE A 33 21.74 41.19 -0.47
CA ILE A 33 21.19 41.67 -1.75
C ILE A 33 21.12 40.49 -2.74
N VAL A 34 19.87 40.05 -2.95
CA VAL A 34 19.16 39.68 -4.19
C VAL A 34 20.01 39.33 -5.42
N GLY A 35 19.74 38.14 -5.96
CA GLY A 35 20.45 37.55 -7.10
C GLY A 35 20.07 38.03 -8.50
N SER A 36 20.74 37.45 -9.49
CA SER A 36 20.25 37.31 -10.88
C SER A 36 21.10 36.27 -11.62
N THR A 37 20.42 35.24 -12.11
CA THR A 37 20.86 34.26 -13.11
C THR A 37 21.17 34.91 -14.46
N VAL A 38 22.23 34.50 -15.18
CA VAL A 38 22.24 34.38 -16.66
C VAL A 38 23.24 33.30 -17.11
N LEU A 39 22.72 32.34 -17.87
CA LEU A 39 23.38 31.23 -18.60
C LEU A 39 24.17 31.70 -19.83
N SER A 40 25.21 30.95 -20.21
CA SER A 40 25.68 30.59 -21.59
C SER A 40 27.18 30.29 -21.54
N GLY A 41 27.79 29.24 -22.09
CA GLY A 41 27.38 28.10 -22.91
C GLY A 41 28.67 27.46 -23.48
N VAL A 42 28.69 26.13 -23.62
CA VAL A 42 29.48 25.30 -24.58
C VAL A 42 31.00 25.55 -24.71
N LEU A 43 31.82 24.55 -24.33
CA LEU A 43 32.73 23.81 -25.23
C LEU A 43 33.46 22.66 -24.51
N ILE A 44 33.51 21.54 -25.22
CA ILE A 44 34.14 20.25 -24.93
C ILE A 44 35.66 20.40 -24.80
N GLY A 45 36.28 19.61 -23.91
CA GLY A 45 37.59 19.03 -24.20
C GLY A 45 38.71 19.26 -23.19
N ALA A 46 39.12 18.15 -22.57
CA ALA A 46 40.50 17.85 -22.17
C ALA A 46 41.18 18.76 -21.15
N GLN A 47 40.88 18.57 -19.86
CA GLN A 47 41.86 18.83 -18.78
C GLN A 47 41.62 18.03 -17.49
N LEU A 48 41.18 16.78 -17.64
CA LEU A 48 41.02 15.81 -16.53
C LEU A 48 42.36 15.26 -16.00
N LEU A 49 43.45 16.04 -16.06
CA LEU A 49 44.77 15.56 -15.63
C LEU A 49 45.66 16.53 -14.83
N LEU A 50 45.25 17.76 -14.52
CA LEU A 50 46.09 18.70 -13.74
C LEU A 50 45.33 19.71 -12.84
N ALA A 51 44.13 19.40 -12.35
CA ALA A 51 43.49 20.23 -11.31
C ALA A 51 43.99 19.83 -9.90
N PRO A 52 44.39 20.77 -9.03
CA PRO A 52 44.80 20.46 -7.67
C PRO A 52 43.61 19.82 -6.95
N LYS A 53 43.89 18.67 -6.31
CA LYS A 53 42.96 17.99 -5.40
C LYS A 53 42.34 19.08 -4.49
N PRO A 54 41.01 19.23 -4.41
CA PRO A 54 40.44 20.10 -3.38
C PRO A 54 40.96 19.57 -2.05
N ASP A 55 41.71 20.41 -1.33
CA ASP A 55 42.17 20.09 0.01
C ASP A 55 40.91 19.77 0.81
N ILE A 56 40.80 18.50 1.22
CA ILE A 56 39.83 18.06 2.20
C ILE A 56 40.07 18.98 3.39
N PRO A 57 39.06 19.74 3.88
CA PRO A 57 39.21 20.53 5.08
C PRO A 57 39.79 19.61 6.15
N LYS A 58 40.99 19.94 6.64
CA LYS A 58 41.61 19.11 7.67
C LYS A 58 40.62 19.11 8.85
N PRO A 59 40.50 18.01 9.63
CA PRO A 59 39.62 17.95 10.80
C PRO A 59 39.82 19.07 11.84
N GLN A 60 40.87 19.89 11.68
CA GLN A 60 41.22 21.03 12.50
C GLN A 60 40.62 22.37 12.01
N ASP A 61 40.12 22.48 10.76
CA ASP A 61 39.55 23.72 10.21
C ASP A 61 38.04 23.91 10.51
N GLY A 62 37.42 22.89 11.11
CA GLY A 62 36.05 22.93 11.63
C GLY A 62 35.99 23.01 13.16
N ALA A 63 37.05 23.46 13.82
CA ALA A 63 37.04 23.71 15.26
C ALA A 63 36.19 24.97 15.56
N LEU A 64 34.89 24.89 15.29
CA LEU A 64 33.91 25.73 15.96
C LEU A 64 34.10 25.47 17.45
N VAL A 65 34.48 26.52 18.17
CA VAL A 65 34.64 26.50 19.62
C VAL A 65 33.24 26.36 20.23
N LEU A 66 32.70 25.13 20.24
CA LEU A 66 31.49 24.75 20.98
C LEU A 66 31.72 24.78 22.50
N LYS A 67 32.99 24.82 22.94
CA LYS A 67 33.37 24.98 24.34
C LYS A 67 33.51 26.46 24.67
N GLN A 68 32.42 27.05 25.17
CA GLN A 68 32.47 28.37 25.80
C GLN A 68 32.86 28.23 27.28
N SER A 69 33.49 29.27 27.85
CA SER A 69 33.56 29.43 29.31
C SER A 69 32.12 29.51 29.84
N ILE A 70 31.86 28.90 31.02
CA ILE A 70 30.53 28.68 31.63
C ILE A 70 29.44 29.61 31.07
N PRO A 71 28.48 29.09 30.29
CA PRO A 71 27.45 29.93 29.67
C PRO A 71 26.54 30.56 30.74
N PRO A 72 26.02 31.78 30.51
CA PRO A 72 25.10 32.42 31.43
C PRO A 72 23.80 31.62 31.53
N ALA A 73 23.15 31.68 32.70
CA ALA A 73 21.90 30.96 32.94
C ALA A 73 20.76 31.60 32.14
N ILE A 74 20.03 30.80 31.37
CA ILE A 74 18.91 31.27 30.54
C ILE A 74 17.61 31.16 31.33
N TYR A 75 16.79 32.20 31.31
CA TYR A 75 15.45 32.26 31.89
C TYR A 75 14.44 32.61 30.79
N GLY A 76 13.21 32.14 30.93
CA GLY A 76 12.17 32.33 29.94
C GLY A 76 10.80 32.49 30.57
N TYR A 77 9.97 33.32 29.95
CA TYR A 77 8.56 33.51 30.32
C TYR A 77 7.64 33.16 29.17
N GLY A 78 6.40 32.78 29.49
CA GLY A 78 5.40 32.42 28.51
C GLY A 78 5.82 31.23 27.66
N ARG A 79 5.48 31.29 26.37
CA ARG A 79 5.89 30.30 25.36
C ARG A 79 6.94 30.93 24.46
N ALA A 80 8.09 30.30 24.25
CA ALA A 80 9.11 30.80 23.32
C ALA A 80 10.01 29.66 22.82
N ARG A 81 10.71 29.85 21.70
CA ARG A 81 11.67 28.88 21.16
C ARG A 81 13.08 29.17 21.68
N ASN A 82 13.74 28.19 22.31
CA ASN A 82 15.11 28.30 22.82
C ASN A 82 16.04 27.22 22.23
N GLY A 83 17.28 27.59 21.89
CA GLY A 83 18.36 26.64 21.58
C GLY A 83 19.15 26.16 22.80
N GLY A 84 19.06 26.88 23.93
CA GLY A 84 19.81 26.56 25.13
C GLY A 84 21.33 26.76 24.99
N ALA A 85 22.07 26.31 25.99
CA ALA A 85 23.53 26.33 26.01
C ALA A 85 24.11 24.95 26.31
N TYR A 86 25.21 24.59 25.64
CA TYR A 86 25.87 23.29 25.87
C TYR A 86 26.52 23.25 27.27
N LEU A 87 26.10 22.27 28.07
CA LEU A 87 26.65 21.94 29.39
C LEU A 87 27.70 20.83 29.29
N ALA A 88 27.47 19.87 28.39
CA ALA A 88 28.43 18.82 28.06
C ALA A 88 28.37 18.49 26.58
N TYR A 89 29.52 18.16 26.01
CA TYR A 89 29.68 17.68 24.64
C TYR A 89 30.73 16.58 24.66
N LYS A 90 30.34 15.35 24.35
CA LYS A 90 31.23 14.17 24.36
C LYS A 90 30.99 13.32 23.12
N LEU A 91 32.05 12.68 22.65
CA LEU A 91 32.00 11.77 21.50
C LEU A 91 32.44 10.38 21.94
N LYS A 92 31.68 9.35 21.56
CA LYS A 92 32.06 7.94 21.73
C LYS A 92 31.75 7.18 20.44
N GLY A 93 32.80 6.67 19.79
CA GLY A 93 32.66 6.08 18.46
C GLY A 93 32.14 7.13 17.47
N SER A 94 31.04 6.81 16.79
CA SER A 94 30.39 7.69 15.81
C SER A 94 29.22 8.50 16.39
N THR A 95 29.01 8.52 17.71
CA THR A 95 27.87 9.20 18.34
C THR A 95 28.31 10.36 19.22
N SER A 96 27.72 11.55 19.02
CA SER A 96 27.81 12.67 19.96
C SER A 96 26.76 12.55 21.06
N TYR A 97 27.14 12.95 22.27
CA TYR A 97 26.32 12.98 23.48
C TYR A 97 26.39 14.39 24.05
N ASP A 98 25.30 15.12 23.87
CA ASP A 98 25.27 16.57 24.04
C ASP A 98 24.21 16.94 25.07
N ILE A 99 24.62 17.50 26.20
CA ILE A 99 23.70 17.97 27.24
C ILE A 99 23.53 19.47 27.08
N ILE A 100 22.30 19.92 26.89
CA ILE A 100 21.92 21.30 26.61
C ILE A 100 21.06 21.81 27.76
N GLY A 101 21.49 22.90 28.39
CA GLY A 101 20.74 23.65 29.40
C GLY A 101 19.77 24.61 28.73
N LEU A 102 18.47 24.35 28.90
CA LEU A 102 17.40 25.09 28.22
C LEU A 102 16.82 26.20 29.09
N HIS A 103 16.71 25.99 30.40
CA HIS A 103 16.09 26.98 31.29
C HIS A 103 16.50 26.76 32.75
N GLN A 104 16.86 27.83 33.46
CA GLN A 104 17.10 27.81 34.89
C GLN A 104 15.77 27.92 35.66
N GLY A 105 15.37 26.81 36.29
CA GLY A 105 14.10 26.66 36.99
C GLY A 105 13.20 25.62 36.32
N ARG A 106 12.22 25.12 37.09
CA ARG A 106 11.24 24.14 36.63
C ARG A 106 10.37 24.72 35.52
N VAL A 107 10.25 23.97 34.43
CA VAL A 107 9.34 24.29 33.33
C VAL A 107 8.05 23.47 33.40
N ASP A 108 6.99 23.96 32.76
CA ASP A 108 5.72 23.25 32.65
C ASP A 108 5.82 22.07 31.66
N GLY A 109 6.42 22.34 30.49
CA GLY A 109 6.68 21.32 29.48
C GLY A 109 7.23 21.89 28.18
N PHE A 110 7.51 20.98 27.25
CA PHE A 110 7.97 21.26 25.90
C PHE A 110 6.87 20.94 24.90
N ASP A 111 6.64 21.84 23.94
CA ASP A 111 5.51 21.73 23.01
C ASP A 111 5.97 21.29 21.61
N ARG A 112 7.16 21.69 21.16
CA ARG A 112 7.68 21.31 19.84
C ARG A 112 9.21 21.31 19.81
N TRP A 113 9.78 20.30 19.19
CA TRP A 113 11.22 20.10 19.05
C TRP A 113 11.67 20.43 17.62
N TYR A 114 12.87 20.99 17.50
CA TYR A 114 13.45 21.36 16.23
C TYR A 114 14.91 20.93 16.16
N LEU A 115 15.31 20.42 15.00
CA LEU A 115 16.71 20.26 14.62
C LEU A 115 17.01 21.23 13.49
N HIS A 116 17.89 22.19 13.72
CA HIS A 116 17.99 23.40 12.89
C HIS A 116 16.61 24.08 12.77
N ASP A 117 16.02 24.15 11.59
CA ASP A 117 14.65 24.67 11.37
C ASP A 117 13.62 23.58 11.05
N ASP A 118 13.98 22.32 11.25
CA ASP A 118 13.12 21.17 11.02
C ASP A 118 12.33 20.79 12.26
N PRO A 119 10.98 20.92 12.27
CA PRO A 119 10.16 20.40 13.35
C PRO A 119 10.22 18.88 13.34
N VAL A 120 10.76 18.29 14.40
CA VAL A 120 10.89 16.84 14.55
C VAL A 120 9.83 16.29 15.50
N ALA A 121 9.45 15.04 15.26
CA ALA A 121 8.54 14.30 16.11
C ALA A 121 9.23 13.05 16.67
N PHE A 122 8.80 12.62 17.85
CA PHE A 122 9.24 11.34 18.43
C PHE A 122 8.58 10.16 17.72
N GLU A 123 9.26 9.02 17.66
CA GLU A 123 8.67 7.79 17.12
C GLU A 123 7.52 7.27 18.02
N ASP A 124 6.49 6.71 17.39
CA ASP A 124 5.40 5.92 18.01
C ASP A 124 4.81 6.45 19.33
N GLY A 125 4.52 7.75 19.40
CA GLY A 125 3.85 8.36 20.56
C GLY A 125 4.70 8.39 21.83
N ALA A 126 6.01 8.20 21.72
CA ALA A 126 6.94 8.38 22.82
C ALA A 126 7.03 9.87 23.22
N ASP A 127 7.28 10.11 24.51
CA ASP A 127 7.48 11.45 25.06
C ASP A 127 8.94 11.92 24.92
N ASP A 128 9.88 10.98 24.83
CA ASP A 128 11.31 11.20 24.54
C ASP A 128 11.93 9.98 23.81
N GLY A 129 13.13 10.13 23.25
CA GLY A 129 13.83 9.08 22.49
C GLY A 129 14.10 9.44 21.03
N ALA A 130 14.01 8.47 20.12
CA ALA A 130 14.33 8.65 18.70
C ALA A 130 13.38 9.64 18.02
N VAL A 131 13.94 10.47 17.12
CA VAL A 131 13.18 11.52 16.41
C VAL A 131 13.29 11.40 14.90
N HIS A 132 12.27 11.90 14.20
CA HIS A 132 12.19 11.91 12.75
C HIS A 132 11.61 13.22 12.21
N TYR A 133 11.91 13.53 10.95
CA TYR A 133 11.31 14.65 10.21
C TYR A 133 10.41 14.14 9.08
N GLY A 134 9.09 14.28 9.25
CA GLY A 134 8.11 13.85 8.27
C GLY A 134 8.24 12.37 7.90
N THR A 135 7.98 12.01 6.64
CA THR A 135 8.17 10.65 6.12
C THR A 135 9.58 10.39 5.58
N THR A 136 10.49 11.35 5.74
CA THR A 136 11.84 11.32 5.15
C THR A 136 12.81 10.54 6.03
N LYS A 137 13.95 10.12 5.46
CA LYS A 137 15.10 9.56 6.21
C LYS A 137 16.03 10.63 6.77
N ARG A 138 15.49 11.81 7.07
CA ARG A 138 16.24 12.91 7.67
C ARG A 138 16.17 12.79 9.18
N TYR A 139 17.32 12.84 9.84
CA TYR A 139 17.52 12.53 11.26
C TYR A 139 17.13 11.11 11.70
N ARG A 140 16.78 10.24 10.75
CA ARG A 140 16.42 8.83 10.94
C ARG A 140 17.18 7.97 9.94
N GLY A 141 17.61 6.78 10.34
CA GLY A 141 18.24 5.84 9.42
C GLY A 141 17.25 4.94 8.70
N ASP A 142 17.73 3.80 8.19
CA ASP A 142 16.85 2.74 7.69
C ASP A 142 15.98 2.16 8.83
N PRO A 143 14.88 1.44 8.55
CA PRO A 143 14.05 0.85 9.60
C PRO A 143 14.88 0.07 10.64
N GLY A 144 14.89 0.54 11.90
CA GLY A 144 15.72 0.02 12.99
C GLY A 144 16.99 0.82 13.30
N GLU A 145 17.31 1.86 12.54
CA GLU A 145 18.42 2.79 12.79
C GLU A 145 17.92 4.13 13.36
N GLU A 146 18.33 4.42 14.59
CA GLU A 146 17.95 5.62 15.33
C GLU A 146 19.12 6.63 15.34
N ASP A 147 19.23 7.44 14.29
CA ASP A 147 20.38 8.34 14.13
C ASP A 147 20.37 9.52 15.10
N VAL A 148 19.19 10.07 15.41
CA VAL A 148 19.05 11.17 16.36
C VAL A 148 18.06 10.80 17.45
N LYS A 149 18.45 11.05 18.70
CA LYS A 149 17.58 10.88 19.87
C LYS A 149 17.61 12.13 20.74
N ILE A 150 16.48 12.44 21.34
CA ILE A 150 16.33 13.56 22.26
C ILE A 150 15.69 13.05 23.56
N TYR A 151 16.40 13.22 24.68
CA TYR A 151 15.87 13.00 26.02
C TYR A 151 15.76 14.32 26.75
N TRP A 152 14.78 14.52 27.64
CA TRP A 152 14.62 15.83 28.29
C TRP A 152 14.23 15.73 29.77
N ARG A 153 14.45 16.83 30.48
CA ARG A 153 14.23 16.99 31.92
C ARG A 153 13.58 18.35 32.18
N LYS A 154 12.61 18.40 33.10
CA LYS A 154 11.82 19.63 33.36
C LYS A 154 12.50 20.58 34.34
N GLY A 155 13.59 20.16 34.98
CA GLY A 155 14.25 20.95 36.01
C GLY A 155 13.55 20.86 37.37
N LEU A 156 13.18 19.64 37.78
CA LEU A 156 12.70 19.36 39.13
C LEU A 156 13.77 19.72 40.19
N PRO A 157 13.36 20.03 41.44
CA PRO A 157 14.31 20.31 42.53
C PRO A 157 15.34 19.20 42.78
N THR A 158 14.94 17.96 42.52
CA THR A 158 15.85 16.81 42.39
C THR A 158 15.50 16.13 41.09
N GLU A 159 16.37 16.25 40.09
CA GLU A 159 16.15 15.63 38.79
C GLU A 159 16.71 14.21 38.74
N THR A 160 16.53 13.56 37.59
CA THR A 160 17.05 12.26 37.24
C THR A 160 18.17 12.43 36.21
N PRO A 161 19.32 11.75 36.39
CA PRO A 161 20.40 11.82 35.42
C PRO A 161 20.01 11.14 34.11
N TYR A 162 20.71 11.51 33.03
CA TYR A 162 20.56 10.86 31.72
C TYR A 162 21.27 9.49 31.71
N ALA A 163 20.53 8.42 31.48
CA ALA A 163 21.05 7.05 31.59
C ALA A 163 22.04 6.72 30.46
N GLU A 164 21.83 7.33 29.30
CA GLU A 164 22.53 7.17 28.05
C GLU A 164 23.93 7.79 28.16
N MET A 165 24.00 9.04 28.66
CA MET A 165 25.25 9.70 29.02
C MET A 165 26.01 8.93 30.12
N MET A 166 25.33 8.45 31.16
CA MET A 166 25.94 7.66 32.23
C MET A 166 26.54 6.34 31.71
N ALA A 167 25.81 5.63 30.86
CA ALA A 167 26.27 4.37 30.27
C ALA A 167 27.44 4.59 29.31
N ALA A 168 27.42 5.68 28.54
CA ALA A 168 28.49 6.02 27.63
C ALA A 168 29.77 6.45 28.37
N PHE A 169 29.64 7.25 29.44
CA PHE A 169 30.75 7.89 30.14
C PHE A 169 30.64 7.83 31.68
N PRO A 170 30.65 6.64 32.29
CA PRO A 170 30.38 6.48 33.74
C PRO A 170 31.41 7.15 34.67
N ALA A 171 32.62 7.40 34.18
CA ALA A 171 33.66 8.12 34.93
C ALA A 171 33.55 9.66 34.83
N PHE A 172 32.80 10.17 33.85
CA PHE A 172 32.61 11.60 33.63
C PHE A 172 31.22 12.07 34.07
N TRP A 173 30.19 11.26 33.82
CA TRP A 173 28.80 11.53 34.16
C TRP A 173 28.28 10.44 35.08
N THR A 174 28.18 10.76 36.35
CA THR A 174 27.68 9.87 37.42
C THR A 174 26.21 10.16 37.73
N ALA A 175 25.60 9.36 38.61
CA ALA A 175 24.24 9.59 39.10
C ALA A 175 24.05 10.93 39.83
N ASP A 176 25.14 11.62 40.19
CA ASP A 176 25.10 12.95 40.83
C ASP A 176 24.99 14.09 39.81
N HIS A 177 25.23 13.83 38.52
CA HIS A 177 25.14 14.82 37.45
C HIS A 177 23.70 14.91 36.91
N ARG A 178 22.79 15.42 37.75
CA ARG A 178 21.34 15.41 37.48
C ARG A 178 20.79 16.68 36.85
N GLY A 179 21.48 17.81 37.03
CA GLY A 179 20.97 19.10 36.58
C GLY A 179 19.80 19.62 37.44
N ASP A 180 19.84 19.37 38.76
CA ASP A 180 18.79 19.78 39.71
C ASP A 180 18.40 21.26 39.53
N GLY A 181 17.10 21.51 39.39
CA GLY A 181 16.53 22.85 39.22
C GLY A 181 16.78 23.50 37.86
N MET A 182 17.21 22.75 36.85
CA MET A 182 17.43 23.24 35.48
C MET A 182 16.75 22.31 34.46
N ALA A 183 15.95 22.89 33.56
CA ALA A 183 15.41 22.14 32.44
C ALA A 183 16.52 21.90 31.40
N THR A 184 16.72 20.64 31.02
CA THR A 184 17.79 20.23 30.12
C THR A 184 17.27 19.29 29.04
N ALA A 185 18.03 19.16 27.96
CA ALA A 185 17.87 18.10 26.97
C ALA A 185 19.21 17.41 26.69
N GLU A 186 19.18 16.10 26.49
CA GLU A 186 20.26 15.31 25.91
C GLU A 186 19.94 15.08 24.44
N LEU A 187 20.85 15.49 23.56
CA LEU A 187 20.83 15.20 22.14
C LEU A 187 21.90 14.15 21.84
N LEU A 188 21.46 13.01 21.29
CA LEU A 188 22.34 12.00 20.74
C LEU A 188 22.33 12.11 19.22
N SER A 189 23.50 12.29 18.61
CA SER A 189 23.62 12.30 17.15
C SER A 189 24.62 11.24 16.70
N HIS A 190 24.12 10.15 16.15
CA HIS A 190 24.91 9.13 15.49
C HIS A 190 25.25 9.60 14.07
N SER A 191 26.55 9.66 13.75
CA SER A 191 27.00 10.00 12.41
C SER A 191 26.68 8.85 11.45
N PRO A 192 25.89 9.10 10.40
CA PRO A 192 25.65 8.11 9.36
C PRO A 192 26.91 7.86 8.54
N ASP A 193 26.86 6.84 7.69
CA ASP A 193 27.92 6.57 6.73
C ASP A 193 28.12 7.74 5.75
N VAL A 194 29.32 7.83 5.15
CA VAL A 194 29.73 8.97 4.30
C VAL A 194 28.76 9.22 3.14
N LYS A 195 28.09 8.17 2.62
CA LYS A 195 27.16 8.32 1.50
C LYS A 195 25.79 8.83 1.96
N ALA A 196 25.33 8.42 3.14
CA ALA A 196 24.06 8.90 3.68
C ALA A 196 24.18 10.24 4.43
N TYR A 197 25.38 10.66 4.86
CA TYR A 197 25.59 11.89 5.64
C TYR A 197 24.91 13.14 5.04
N PRO A 198 25.07 13.48 3.74
CA PRO A 198 24.42 14.66 3.15
C PRO A 198 22.89 14.56 3.12
N ARG A 199 22.35 13.34 3.15
CA ARG A 199 20.90 13.09 3.14
C ARG A 199 20.31 13.12 4.55
N ARG A 200 20.99 12.50 5.53
CA ARG A 200 20.49 12.42 6.91
C ARG A 200 20.71 13.74 7.65
N PHE A 201 21.86 14.39 7.41
CA PHE A 201 22.33 15.63 8.05
C PHE A 201 22.68 16.70 6.99
N PRO A 202 21.70 17.20 6.21
CA PRO A 202 21.95 18.14 5.11
C PRO A 202 22.54 19.48 5.59
N TYR A 203 22.30 19.86 6.84
CA TYR A 203 22.82 21.09 7.45
C TYR A 203 24.00 20.83 8.42
N GLY A 204 24.60 19.64 8.34
CA GLY A 204 25.63 19.21 9.28
C GLY A 204 25.04 18.63 10.58
N LEU A 205 25.85 18.63 11.65
CA LEU A 205 25.43 18.03 12.92
C LEU A 205 24.14 18.70 13.44
N PRO A 206 23.13 17.92 13.84
CA PRO A 206 21.85 18.44 14.31
C PRO A 206 22.01 19.48 15.41
N GLN A 207 21.35 20.63 15.26
CA GLN A 207 21.31 21.67 16.29
C GLN A 207 19.93 21.74 16.94
N LEU A 208 19.86 21.39 18.22
CA LEU A 208 18.61 21.37 18.95
C LEU A 208 18.08 22.77 19.27
N SER A 209 16.79 22.98 19.05
CA SER A 209 16.01 24.04 19.68
C SER A 209 14.60 23.56 20.00
N VAL A 210 13.96 24.16 21.00
CA VAL A 210 12.67 23.69 21.51
C VAL A 210 11.76 24.85 21.85
N VAL A 211 10.49 24.71 21.52
CA VAL A 211 9.41 25.59 21.98
C VAL A 211 8.94 25.07 23.33
N GLY A 212 9.21 25.84 24.38
CA GLY A 212 8.87 25.49 25.76
C GLY A 212 7.78 26.38 26.36
N ARG A 213 7.02 25.82 27.30
CA ARG A 213 6.25 26.56 28.30
C ARG A 213 7.13 26.73 29.52
N TRP A 214 7.81 27.88 29.60
CA TRP A 214 8.98 28.10 30.45
C TRP A 214 8.62 28.27 31.93
N GLN A 215 8.66 29.48 32.48
CA GLN A 215 8.54 29.70 33.92
C GLN A 215 7.11 29.52 34.45
N LEU A 216 6.96 28.68 35.49
CA LEU A 216 5.77 28.66 36.36
C LEU A 216 5.77 29.92 37.25
N CYS A 217 4.64 30.62 37.32
CA CYS A 217 4.52 31.87 38.07
C CYS A 217 3.36 31.78 39.07
N TRP A 218 3.55 32.27 40.29
CA TRP A 218 2.49 32.38 41.28
C TRP A 218 1.30 33.21 40.75
N ASP A 219 0.08 32.71 40.92
CA ASP A 219 -1.17 33.48 40.74
C ASP A 219 -1.77 33.84 42.11
N PRO A 220 -1.72 35.11 42.54
CA PRO A 220 -2.32 35.51 43.81
C PRO A 220 -3.86 35.46 43.83
N ARG A 221 -4.52 35.29 42.67
CA ARG A 221 -5.99 35.13 42.57
C ARG A 221 -6.42 33.71 42.94
N ASP A 222 -5.51 32.74 42.84
CA ASP A 222 -5.77 31.34 43.08
C ASP A 222 -5.40 30.98 44.53
N GLN A 223 -6.42 30.69 45.34
CA GLN A 223 -6.25 30.35 46.75
C GLN A 223 -5.55 29.00 46.98
N ALA A 224 -5.46 28.15 45.95
CA ALA A 224 -4.71 26.89 46.02
C ALA A 224 -3.19 27.10 45.93
N GLN A 225 -2.72 28.29 45.53
CA GLN A 225 -1.30 28.60 45.38
C GLN A 225 -0.76 29.40 46.56
N SER A 226 0.51 29.16 46.90
CA SER A 226 1.24 29.92 47.91
C SER A 226 2.46 30.62 47.30
N PRO A 227 2.73 31.90 47.65
CA PRO A 227 3.93 32.60 47.19
C PRO A 227 5.24 31.98 47.70
N ASP A 228 5.18 31.13 48.73
CA ASP A 228 6.34 30.46 49.32
C ASP A 228 6.47 28.99 48.86
N ASP A 229 5.54 28.49 48.05
CA ASP A 229 5.55 27.13 47.51
C ASP A 229 5.56 27.12 45.97
N PRO A 230 6.74 27.06 45.34
CA PRO A 230 6.87 27.02 43.88
C PRO A 230 6.18 25.83 43.19
N ASP A 231 5.94 24.72 43.90
CA ASP A 231 5.28 23.55 43.30
C ASP A 231 3.77 23.76 43.11
N SER A 232 3.19 24.76 43.79
CA SER A 232 1.81 25.18 43.60
C SER A 232 1.60 26.09 42.37
N TRP A 233 2.67 26.63 41.79
CA TRP A 233 2.58 27.64 40.74
C TRP A 233 2.24 27.06 39.36
N THR A 234 1.55 27.85 38.54
CA THR A 234 1.11 27.44 37.20
C THR A 234 1.76 28.26 36.10
N TRP A 235 1.85 27.67 34.90
CA TRP A 235 2.34 28.36 33.72
C TRP A 235 1.39 29.47 33.26
N THR A 236 1.94 30.55 32.69
CA THR A 236 1.15 31.70 32.26
C THR A 236 1.80 32.50 31.13
N VAL A 237 0.96 33.05 30.27
CA VAL A 237 1.33 34.08 29.29
C VAL A 237 1.04 35.50 29.78
N ASN A 238 0.43 35.66 30.96
CA ASN A 238 0.05 36.96 31.52
C ASN A 238 1.31 37.73 31.97
N PRO A 239 1.65 38.87 31.34
CA PRO A 239 2.89 39.59 31.62
C PRO A 239 2.95 40.19 33.02
N VAL A 240 1.81 40.43 33.68
CA VAL A 240 1.76 40.97 35.04
C VAL A 240 2.16 39.90 36.06
N ARG A 241 1.72 38.65 35.87
CA ARG A 241 2.18 37.50 36.67
C ARG A 241 3.67 37.24 36.48
N GLN A 242 4.15 37.31 35.23
CA GLN A 242 5.57 37.17 34.90
C GLN A 242 6.42 38.28 35.55
N LEU A 243 5.92 39.52 35.55
CA LEU A 243 6.57 40.66 36.20
C LEU A 243 6.62 40.51 37.72
N LEU A 244 5.52 40.04 38.34
CA LEU A 244 5.50 39.76 39.78
C LEU A 244 6.52 38.68 40.15
N HIS A 245 6.59 37.60 39.36
CA HIS A 245 7.63 36.58 39.52
C HIS A 245 9.04 37.18 39.39
N PHE A 246 9.28 38.06 38.42
CA PHE A 246 10.58 38.72 38.24
C PHE A 246 10.98 39.62 39.42
N TYR A 247 10.02 40.34 40.01
CA TYR A 247 10.29 41.17 41.19
C TYR A 247 10.56 40.35 42.46
N CYS A 248 9.81 39.28 42.68
CA CYS A 248 9.75 38.61 43.98
C CYS A 248 10.54 37.29 44.05
N HIS A 249 10.56 36.50 42.96
CA HIS A 249 10.95 35.09 43.02
C HIS A 249 12.11 34.73 42.07
N CYS A 250 12.21 35.37 40.90
CA CYS A 250 13.21 35.04 39.89
C CYS A 250 14.64 35.20 40.43
N PRO A 251 15.52 34.18 40.27
CA PRO A 251 16.92 34.28 40.66
C PRO A 251 17.72 35.41 40.04
N ALA A 252 17.51 35.69 38.75
CA ALA A 252 18.11 36.82 38.05
C ALA A 252 17.36 38.15 38.26
N GLY A 253 16.19 38.11 38.90
CA GLY A 253 15.33 39.26 39.18
C GLY A 253 15.75 40.11 40.38
N TYR A 254 14.79 40.85 40.94
CA TYR A 254 15.05 41.76 42.06
C TYR A 254 14.97 41.09 43.45
N ARG A 255 14.30 39.93 43.56
CA ARG A 255 14.09 39.19 44.82
C ARG A 255 13.61 40.05 46.00
N ARG A 256 12.71 41.01 45.73
CA ARG A 256 12.09 41.84 46.79
C ARG A 256 10.99 41.03 47.49
N PRO A 257 10.80 41.16 48.81
CA PRO A 257 9.75 40.44 49.52
C PRO A 257 8.35 40.76 48.98
N VAL A 258 7.51 39.73 48.82
CA VAL A 258 6.10 39.84 48.40
C VAL A 258 5.32 40.80 49.32
N SER A 259 5.64 40.79 50.62
CA SER A 259 5.04 41.68 51.63
C SER A 259 5.34 43.16 51.43
N ARG A 260 6.41 43.50 50.70
CA ARG A 260 6.75 44.88 50.36
C ARG A 260 6.24 45.26 48.96
N VAL A 261 6.45 44.41 47.95
CA VAL A 261 6.13 44.75 46.55
C VAL A 261 4.64 44.67 46.26
N TYR A 262 4.00 43.55 46.65
CA TYR A 262 2.66 43.17 46.21
C TYR A 262 1.61 43.47 47.27
N GLN A 263 1.76 42.96 48.49
CA GLN A 263 0.69 42.97 49.51
C GLN A 263 0.08 44.37 49.77
N PRO A 264 0.85 45.47 49.90
CA PRO A 264 0.28 46.80 50.17
C PRO A 264 -0.43 47.44 48.95
N ALA A 265 -0.25 46.85 47.77
CA ALA A 265 -0.80 47.32 46.50
C ALA A 265 -1.55 46.20 45.74
N ALA A 266 -1.99 45.14 46.43
CA ALA A 266 -2.51 43.92 45.80
C ALA A 266 -3.64 44.19 44.80
N GLY A 267 -4.59 45.08 45.13
CA GLY A 267 -5.69 45.43 44.24
C GLY A 267 -5.26 45.96 42.87
N TRP A 268 -4.13 46.68 42.79
CA TRP A 268 -3.57 47.18 41.52
C TRP A 268 -3.04 46.04 40.65
N TRP A 269 -2.31 45.12 41.28
CA TRP A 269 -1.78 43.93 40.61
C TRP A 269 -2.90 43.02 40.10
N LEU A 270 -3.91 42.75 40.93
CA LEU A 270 -5.05 41.93 40.55
C LEU A 270 -5.83 42.55 39.37
N ALA A 271 -6.13 43.85 39.44
CA ALA A 271 -6.80 44.55 38.35
C ALA A 271 -6.01 44.53 37.04
N ALA A 272 -4.68 44.68 37.11
CA ALA A 272 -3.82 44.60 35.93
C ALA A 272 -3.72 43.17 35.37
N MET A 273 -3.72 42.14 36.23
CA MET A 273 -3.77 40.73 35.81
C MET A 273 -5.08 40.45 35.07
N ASP A 274 -6.22 40.83 35.65
CA ASP A 274 -7.54 40.61 35.06
C ASP A 274 -7.67 41.35 33.72
N LEU A 275 -7.18 42.59 33.63
CA LEU A 275 -7.15 43.36 32.38
C LEU A 275 -6.37 42.63 31.27
N CYS A 276 -5.21 42.03 31.59
CA CYS A 276 -4.43 41.30 30.60
C CYS A 276 -5.13 40.03 30.11
N ASP A 277 -5.89 39.37 31.00
CA ASP A 277 -6.64 38.13 30.70
C ASP A 277 -7.98 38.39 29.99
N GLU A 278 -8.44 39.65 29.89
CA GLU A 278 -9.69 39.98 29.21
C GLU A 278 -9.74 39.42 27.77
N PRO A 279 -10.79 38.69 27.38
CA PRO A 279 -10.90 38.14 26.04
C PRO A 279 -11.20 39.24 25.02
N VAL A 280 -10.31 39.41 24.05
CA VAL A 280 -10.46 40.33 22.92
C VAL A 280 -10.78 39.52 21.67
N GLN A 281 -11.89 39.89 21.01
CA GLN A 281 -12.35 39.25 19.79
C GLN A 281 -11.56 39.76 18.57
N ARG A 282 -11.07 38.85 17.73
CA ARG A 282 -10.37 39.12 16.46
C ARG A 282 -11.35 39.19 15.29
N ALA A 283 -10.91 39.70 14.15
CA ALA A 283 -11.70 39.83 12.91
C ALA A 283 -12.21 38.48 12.37
N ASP A 284 -11.51 37.39 12.68
CA ASP A 284 -11.88 36.00 12.33
C ASP A 284 -12.83 35.32 13.33
N ASP A 285 -13.45 36.10 14.23
CA ASP A 285 -14.34 35.65 15.30
C ASP A 285 -13.68 34.80 16.40
N THR A 286 -12.36 34.60 16.38
CA THR A 286 -11.62 33.97 17.49
C THR A 286 -11.33 34.94 18.62
N PHE A 287 -10.93 34.42 19.79
CA PHE A 287 -10.58 35.23 20.97
C PHE A 287 -9.12 35.02 21.36
N GLU A 288 -8.48 36.09 21.81
CA GLU A 288 -7.17 36.07 22.45
C GLU A 288 -7.22 36.88 23.76
N PRO A 289 -6.33 36.63 24.73
CA PRO A 289 -6.17 37.54 25.86
C PRO A 289 -5.77 38.94 25.37
N ARG A 290 -6.17 39.98 26.11
CA ARG A 290 -5.84 41.36 25.76
C ARG A 290 -4.34 41.55 25.63
N TYR A 291 -3.56 41.03 26.57
CA TYR A 291 -2.10 41.11 26.54
C TYR A 291 -1.45 39.79 26.96
N ALA A 292 -0.55 39.29 26.13
CA ALA A 292 0.29 38.14 26.40
C ALA A 292 1.77 38.46 26.14
N ALA A 293 2.66 37.79 26.87
CA ALA A 293 4.09 37.88 26.66
C ALA A 293 4.76 36.51 26.67
N GLY A 294 5.75 36.35 25.80
CA GLY A 294 6.63 35.20 25.75
C GLY A 294 8.00 35.58 25.21
N GLY A 295 9.05 35.28 25.97
CA GLY A 295 10.40 35.71 25.66
C GLY A 295 11.44 35.12 26.60
N MET A 296 12.70 35.41 26.33
CA MET A 296 13.84 34.86 27.06
C MET A 296 14.87 35.93 27.35
N PHE A 297 15.67 35.69 28.38
CA PHE A 297 16.80 36.52 28.77
C PHE A 297 17.85 35.64 29.48
N ASP A 298 19.08 36.12 29.54
CA ASP A 298 20.15 35.46 30.29
C ASP A 298 20.43 36.18 31.61
N SER A 299 21.28 35.59 32.46
CA SER A 299 21.68 36.17 33.74
C SER A 299 22.46 37.49 33.62
N ASP A 300 23.01 37.79 32.43
CA ASP A 300 23.80 38.99 32.18
C ASP A 300 22.95 40.15 31.65
N THR A 301 21.72 39.84 31.21
CA THR A 301 20.75 40.81 30.73
C THR A 301 20.40 41.79 31.85
N PRO A 302 20.54 43.12 31.63
CA PRO A 302 20.20 44.10 32.65
C PRO A 302 18.74 43.96 33.10
N ARG A 303 18.51 43.88 34.42
CA ARG A 303 17.16 43.70 35.01
C ARG A 303 16.14 44.72 34.51
N LYS A 304 16.57 45.96 34.29
CA LYS A 304 15.71 47.02 33.72
C LYS A 304 15.23 46.66 32.31
N SER A 305 16.08 46.09 31.46
CA SER A 305 15.70 45.69 30.10
C SER A 305 14.61 44.62 30.12
N VAL A 306 14.68 43.68 31.07
CA VAL A 306 13.65 42.63 31.27
C VAL A 306 12.32 43.24 31.70
N VAL A 307 12.34 44.18 32.67
CA VAL A 307 11.14 44.91 33.07
C VAL A 307 10.57 45.72 31.91
N ASP A 308 11.41 46.44 31.16
CA ASP A 308 10.98 47.24 30.02
C ASP A 308 10.36 46.37 28.92
N ALA A 309 10.91 45.18 28.64
CA ALA A 309 10.34 44.22 27.68
C ALA A 309 8.96 43.71 28.12
N LEU A 310 8.81 43.35 29.41
CA LEU A 310 7.51 42.99 29.99
C LEU A 310 6.52 44.15 29.90
N LEU A 311 6.87 45.36 30.35
CA LEU A 311 5.98 46.53 30.31
C LEU A 311 5.54 46.86 28.88
N ARG A 312 6.43 46.77 27.89
CA ARG A 312 6.08 47.01 26.48
C ARG A 312 5.03 46.04 25.95
N SER A 313 5.00 44.79 26.44
CA SER A 313 4.05 43.78 25.98
C SER A 313 2.58 44.08 26.33
N PHE A 314 2.32 44.91 27.35
CA PHE A 314 0.96 45.23 27.81
C PHE A 314 0.67 46.72 28.02
N ASP A 315 1.50 47.60 27.45
CA ASP A 315 1.49 49.04 27.72
C ASP A 315 1.47 49.34 29.23
N GLY A 316 2.34 48.62 29.94
CA GLY A 316 2.46 48.64 31.38
C GLY A 316 3.05 49.94 31.89
N TRP A 317 2.46 50.44 32.96
CA TRP A 317 2.98 51.58 33.72
C TRP A 317 3.16 51.16 35.18
N ILE A 318 4.33 51.44 35.74
CA ILE A 318 4.64 51.12 37.13
C ILE A 318 5.16 52.36 37.85
N ALA A 319 4.89 52.43 39.15
CA ALA A 319 5.48 53.43 40.03
C ALA A 319 5.67 52.86 41.43
N GLU A 320 6.75 53.27 42.08
CA GLU A 320 6.99 52.95 43.48
C GLU A 320 6.31 53.99 44.39
N ARG A 321 5.54 53.50 45.35
CA ARG A 321 4.94 54.33 46.41
C ARG A 321 6.00 54.63 47.48
N GLY A 322 5.73 55.64 48.31
CA GLY A 322 6.65 56.02 49.41
C GLY A 322 6.90 54.93 50.46
N ASP A 323 6.07 53.89 50.52
CA ASP A 323 6.24 52.70 51.38
C ASP A 323 7.05 51.57 50.71
N GLY A 324 7.49 51.76 49.47
CA GLY A 324 8.23 50.79 48.67
C GLY A 324 7.37 49.74 47.97
N ALA A 325 6.04 49.86 48.02
CA ALA A 325 5.13 49.03 47.23
C ALA A 325 5.07 49.49 45.78
N ILE A 326 4.89 48.55 44.86
CA ILE A 326 4.82 48.84 43.43
C ILE A 326 3.36 48.87 43.01
N VAL A 327 2.94 50.01 42.45
CA VAL A 327 1.65 50.16 41.77
C VAL A 327 1.86 49.87 40.30
N ILE A 328 0.89 49.19 39.69
CA ILE A 328 0.92 48.78 38.29
C ILE A 328 -0.42 49.10 37.61
N TYR A 329 -0.34 49.49 36.35
CA TYR A 329 -1.46 49.64 35.43
C TYR A 329 -1.15 48.90 34.14
N GLY A 330 -2.13 48.19 33.57
CA GLY A 330 -2.06 47.74 32.18
C GLY A 330 -2.66 48.76 31.21
N GLY A 331 -2.46 48.54 29.91
CA GLY A 331 -2.94 49.41 28.83
C GLY A 331 -4.46 49.50 28.73
N ALA A 332 -5.05 50.43 29.47
CA ALA A 332 -6.44 50.84 29.36
C ALA A 332 -6.58 52.30 29.74
N TYR A 333 -7.70 52.93 29.37
CA TYR A 333 -8.06 54.23 29.91
C TYR A 333 -8.68 54.05 31.29
N TYR A 334 -8.09 54.69 32.29
CA TYR A 334 -8.65 54.76 33.64
C TYR A 334 -9.08 56.19 33.88
N GLU A 335 -10.32 56.39 34.31
CA GLU A 335 -10.84 57.72 34.56
C GLU A 335 -9.99 58.45 35.62
N PRO A 336 -9.51 59.67 35.34
CA PRO A 336 -8.76 60.45 36.30
C PRO A 336 -9.53 60.67 37.61
N SER A 337 -8.96 60.22 38.72
CA SER A 337 -9.51 60.48 40.06
C SER A 337 -9.03 61.80 40.68
N ILE A 338 -7.95 62.37 40.13
CA ILE A 338 -7.33 63.60 40.63
C ILE A 338 -7.43 64.69 39.56
N THR A 339 -7.90 65.87 39.97
CA THR A 339 -7.91 67.08 39.14
C THR A 339 -6.86 68.06 39.64
N VAL A 340 -5.93 68.42 38.77
CA VAL A 340 -4.92 69.45 39.00
C VAL A 340 -5.47 70.78 38.49
N GLU A 341 -5.62 71.75 39.40
CA GLU A 341 -6.13 73.09 39.09
C GLU A 341 -5.03 74.13 39.26
N ASP A 342 -5.26 75.37 38.78
CA ASP A 342 -4.27 76.45 38.84
C ASP A 342 -3.68 76.68 40.25
N GLN A 343 -4.49 76.55 41.30
CA GLN A 343 -4.04 76.71 42.69
C GLN A 343 -2.98 75.67 43.12
N HIS A 344 -2.94 74.50 42.47
CA HIS A 344 -2.00 73.43 42.76
C HIS A 344 -0.67 73.61 42.01
N ILE A 345 -0.61 74.50 41.03
CA ILE A 345 0.52 74.66 40.11
C ILE A 345 1.37 75.87 40.55
N TYR A 346 2.68 75.67 40.67
CA TYR A 346 3.65 76.77 40.78
C TYR A 346 4.07 77.28 39.40
N ASN A 347 4.35 76.37 38.47
CA ASN A 347 4.75 76.67 37.11
C ASN A 347 4.34 75.53 36.19
N ILE A 348 3.92 75.85 34.96
CA ILE A 348 3.62 74.86 33.93
C ILE A 348 4.22 75.31 32.60
N ARG A 349 4.97 74.40 31.95
CA ARG A 349 5.57 74.59 30.63
C ARG A 349 4.96 73.60 29.68
N THR A 350 4.19 74.09 28.70
CA THR A 350 3.53 73.25 27.70
C THR A 350 4.16 73.43 26.31
N LYS A 351 4.19 72.34 25.55
CA LYS A 351 4.48 72.29 24.12
C LYS A 351 3.26 71.71 23.42
N ARG A 352 2.84 72.32 22.31
CA ARG A 352 1.65 71.93 21.55
C ARG A 352 2.03 71.24 20.25
N GLY A 353 1.54 70.01 20.09
CA GLY A 353 1.79 69.18 18.92
C GLY A 353 3.27 68.98 18.62
N ARG A 354 3.52 68.55 17.37
CA ARG A 354 4.85 68.51 16.75
C ARG A 354 4.75 69.22 15.39
N LEU A 355 5.87 69.74 14.90
CA LEU A 355 5.94 70.28 13.55
C LEU A 355 5.60 69.19 12.53
N ALA A 356 5.06 69.55 11.38
CA ALA A 356 4.63 68.59 10.35
C ALA A 356 5.77 67.64 9.94
N ASP A 357 7.02 68.14 9.87
CA ASP A 357 8.20 67.35 9.51
C ASP A 357 8.73 66.44 10.63
N GLU A 358 8.32 66.66 11.88
CA GLU A 358 8.70 65.85 13.05
C GLU A 358 7.58 64.90 13.51
N ARG A 359 6.38 65.07 12.94
CA ARG A 359 5.20 64.30 13.32
C ARG A 359 5.27 62.93 12.66
N ILE A 360 5.26 61.88 13.48
CA ILE A 360 5.26 60.50 13.00
C ILE A 360 3.99 60.25 12.21
N THR A 361 4.15 59.81 10.96
CA THR A 361 3.04 59.47 10.05
C THR A 361 2.92 57.96 9.85
N ARG A 362 3.97 57.19 10.18
CA ARG A 362 4.00 55.72 10.07
C ARG A 362 4.82 55.06 11.20
N LEU A 363 4.32 53.95 11.75
CA LEU A 363 5.07 53.02 12.59
C LEU A 363 5.27 51.72 11.84
N ASN A 364 6.52 51.29 11.72
CA ASN A 364 6.86 49.97 11.21
C ASN A 364 6.88 49.00 12.39
N LEU A 365 6.14 47.90 12.27
CA LEU A 365 5.87 46.99 13.37
C LEU A 365 6.52 45.64 13.13
N LYS A 366 7.13 45.09 14.17
CA LYS A 366 7.69 43.73 14.17
C LYS A 366 7.17 42.93 15.34
N VAL A 367 6.99 41.63 15.12
CA VAL A 367 6.52 40.68 16.13
C VAL A 367 7.34 39.38 16.03
N SER A 368 7.62 38.74 17.17
CA SER A 368 8.18 37.38 17.17
C SER A 368 7.04 36.40 16.91
N SER A 369 6.93 35.88 15.68
CA SER A 369 5.73 35.16 15.25
C SER A 369 5.83 33.65 15.51
N PRO A 370 4.93 33.04 16.31
CA PRO A 370 4.90 31.59 16.51
C PRO A 370 4.66 30.81 15.20
N ASP A 371 3.90 31.40 14.26
CA ASP A 371 3.65 30.82 12.94
C ASP A 371 4.92 30.73 12.06
N HIS A 372 5.92 31.56 12.35
CA HIS A 372 7.19 31.62 11.64
C HIS A 372 8.34 31.06 12.49
N ASN A 373 8.04 30.05 13.33
CA ASN A 373 8.99 29.41 14.25
C ASN A 373 9.68 30.40 15.20
N TYR A 374 8.95 31.41 15.67
CA TYR A 374 9.40 32.48 16.57
C TYR A 374 10.42 33.45 15.97
N ASN A 375 10.56 33.49 14.64
CA ASN A 375 11.33 34.52 13.96
C ASN A 375 10.61 35.88 13.98
N ASP A 376 11.40 36.95 13.93
CA ASP A 376 10.89 38.32 13.81
C ASP A 376 10.33 38.56 12.41
N VAL A 377 9.07 38.98 12.34
CA VAL A 377 8.36 39.23 11.08
C VAL A 377 7.81 40.66 11.08
N ASP A 378 7.96 41.34 9.95
CA ASP A 378 7.32 42.63 9.68
C ASP A 378 5.81 42.43 9.48
N ILE A 379 5.00 43.24 10.17
CA ILE A 379 3.53 43.21 10.05
C ILE A 379 2.99 44.52 9.50
N ASP A 380 1.68 44.57 9.22
CA ASP A 380 1.04 45.75 8.67
C ASP A 380 1.33 47.01 9.51
N PRO A 381 1.99 48.03 8.92
CA PRO A 381 2.39 49.23 9.64
C PRO A 381 1.18 50.05 10.11
N TRP A 382 1.32 50.74 11.24
CA TRP A 382 0.30 51.69 11.71
C TRP A 382 0.57 53.05 11.08
N MET A 383 -0.35 53.59 10.28
CA MET A 383 -0.15 54.86 9.61
C MET A 383 -1.41 55.68 9.49
N ASN A 384 -1.25 57.00 9.41
CA ASN A 384 -2.34 57.91 9.07
C ASN A 384 -2.35 58.11 7.55
N GLN A 385 -3.10 57.25 6.84
CA GLN A 385 -3.14 57.25 5.38
C GLN A 385 -3.67 58.58 4.82
N ALA A 386 -4.69 59.17 5.44
CA ALA A 386 -5.27 60.44 4.99
C ALA A 386 -4.26 61.61 5.03
N GLU A 387 -3.38 61.64 6.03
CA GLU A 387 -2.33 62.67 6.13
C GLU A 387 -1.26 62.49 5.04
N ILE A 388 -0.90 61.24 4.73
CA ILE A 388 0.05 60.89 3.67
C ILE A 388 -0.54 61.23 2.30
N ASP A 389 -1.81 60.88 2.05
CA ASP A 389 -2.53 61.17 0.80
C ASP A 389 -2.70 62.69 0.58
N ALA A 390 -2.81 63.46 1.66
CA ALA A 390 -2.82 64.92 1.64
C ALA A 390 -1.43 65.55 1.40
N GLY A 391 -0.40 64.74 1.17
CA GLY A 391 0.96 65.18 0.79
C GLY A 391 1.95 65.30 1.94
N ALA A 392 1.65 64.80 3.14
CA ALA A 392 2.61 64.82 4.25
C ALA A 392 3.78 63.87 4.02
N ARG A 393 4.98 64.27 4.48
CA ARG A 393 6.18 63.44 4.42
C ARG A 393 6.00 62.17 5.26
N VAL A 394 6.48 61.04 4.74
CA VAL A 394 6.55 59.79 5.51
C VAL A 394 7.69 59.87 6.52
N VAL A 395 7.34 60.02 7.79
CA VAL A 395 8.24 59.97 8.95
C VAL A 395 7.96 58.65 9.66
N ALA A 396 8.78 57.65 9.37
CA ALA A 396 8.63 56.30 9.89
C ALA A 396 9.48 56.07 11.15
N ARG A 397 8.89 55.41 12.16
CA ARG A 397 9.63 54.92 13.35
C ARG A 397 9.42 53.41 13.51
N PRO A 398 10.49 52.61 13.68
CA PRO A 398 10.32 51.20 14.02
C PRO A 398 9.84 51.07 15.47
N VAL A 399 8.88 50.17 15.70
CA VAL A 399 8.41 49.79 17.03
C VAL A 399 8.42 48.27 17.09
N GLN A 400 9.12 47.75 18.10
CA GLN A 400 9.18 46.33 18.40
C GLN A 400 8.88 46.14 19.89
N ALA A 401 7.97 45.23 20.18
CA ALA A 401 7.79 44.69 21.51
C ALA A 401 8.34 43.27 21.48
N GLU A 402 9.57 43.08 21.97
CA GLU A 402 10.35 41.85 21.74
C GLU A 402 9.62 40.58 22.19
N TRP A 403 8.79 40.69 23.23
CA TRP A 403 8.07 39.56 23.83
C TRP A 403 6.59 39.50 23.43
N CYS A 404 6.13 40.40 22.56
CA CYS A 404 4.81 40.32 21.95
C CYS A 404 4.85 39.34 20.78
N GLN A 405 3.94 38.38 20.76
CA GLN A 405 3.92 37.31 19.75
C GLN A 405 2.69 37.35 18.83
N SER A 406 1.66 38.10 19.22
CA SER A 406 0.44 38.27 18.44
C SER A 406 0.50 39.56 17.60
N TYR A 407 0.23 39.44 16.30
CA TYR A 407 0.25 40.60 15.40
C TYR A 407 -0.90 41.58 15.73
N THR A 408 -2.06 41.07 16.14
CA THR A 408 -3.23 41.87 16.54
C THR A 408 -2.97 42.62 17.84
N GLN A 409 -2.30 41.99 18.81
CA GLN A 409 -1.84 42.66 20.04
C GLN A 409 -0.83 43.76 19.70
N MET A 410 0.13 43.49 18.82
CA MET A 410 1.13 44.48 18.40
C MET A 410 0.49 45.69 17.69
N ARG A 411 -0.57 45.47 16.90
CA ARG A 411 -1.36 46.54 16.28
C ARG A 411 -2.09 47.41 17.31
N ARG A 412 -2.68 46.80 18.35
CA ARG A 412 -3.28 47.51 19.49
C ARG A 412 -2.25 48.36 20.23
N LEU A 413 -1.07 47.80 20.53
CA LEU A 413 0.05 48.54 21.14
C LEU A 413 0.55 49.67 20.23
N ALA A 414 0.58 49.46 18.91
CA ALA A 414 0.96 50.46 17.95
C ALA A 414 0.00 51.65 17.91
N LYS A 415 -1.32 51.42 17.99
CA LYS A 415 -2.33 52.48 18.10
C LYS A 415 -2.05 53.36 19.33
N ILE A 416 -1.85 52.72 20.49
CA ILE A 416 -1.57 53.39 21.76
C ILE A 416 -0.29 54.25 21.63
N GLU A 417 0.78 53.68 21.11
CA GLU A 417 2.07 54.35 20.95
C GLU A 417 2.04 55.44 19.87
N PHE A 418 1.23 55.29 18.82
CA PHE A 418 1.03 56.29 17.78
C PHE A 418 0.32 57.53 18.33
N ASP A 419 -0.77 57.32 19.08
CA ASP A 419 -1.50 58.41 19.74
C ASP A 419 -0.66 59.08 20.83
N ARG A 420 0.13 58.29 21.58
CA ARG A 420 1.11 58.81 22.54
C ARG A 420 2.13 59.73 21.86
N ALA A 421 2.75 59.28 20.77
CA ALA A 421 3.74 60.08 20.04
C ALA A 421 3.16 61.36 19.41
N ARG A 422 1.85 61.35 19.12
CA ARG A 422 1.07 62.43 18.51
C ARG A 422 0.21 63.20 19.52
N CYS A 423 0.52 63.11 20.81
CA CYS A 423 -0.20 63.84 21.85
C CYS A 423 -0.36 65.34 21.51
N LYS A 424 -1.54 65.89 21.76
CA LYS A 424 -1.87 67.29 21.46
C LYS A 424 -1.06 68.25 22.34
N ILE A 425 -0.88 67.91 23.61
CA ILE A 425 -0.20 68.72 24.61
C ILE A 425 0.77 67.84 25.38
N ARG A 426 1.98 68.34 25.64
CA ARG A 426 2.95 67.74 26.56
C ARG A 426 3.70 68.81 27.31
N GLY A 427 4.25 68.49 28.46
CA GLY A 427 4.91 69.52 29.26
C GLY A 427 5.49 69.01 30.56
N THR A 428 6.12 69.93 31.27
CA THR A 428 6.51 69.73 32.66
C THR A 428 5.77 70.73 33.54
N MET A 429 5.39 70.31 34.74
CA MET A 429 4.77 71.17 35.74
C MET A 429 5.44 70.99 37.09
N LEU A 430 5.58 72.11 37.80
CA LEU A 430 5.97 72.16 39.21
C LEU A 430 4.69 72.30 40.03
N LEU A 431 4.38 71.28 40.80
CA LEU A 431 3.20 71.21 41.65
C LEU A 431 3.56 71.51 43.11
N ARG A 432 2.62 72.10 43.84
CA ARG A 432 2.68 72.22 45.30
C ARG A 432 2.61 70.84 45.95
N ALA A 433 2.57 70.78 47.28
CA ALA A 433 2.40 69.54 48.04
C ALA A 433 1.23 68.65 47.56
N PHE A 434 0.18 69.23 46.94
CA PHE A 434 -0.90 68.47 46.29
C PHE A 434 -0.41 67.47 45.22
N GLY A 435 0.73 67.73 44.58
CA GLY A 435 1.35 66.85 43.59
C GLY A 435 1.65 65.44 44.09
N GLU A 436 1.85 65.26 45.40
CA GLU A 436 2.03 63.93 46.01
C GLU A 436 0.83 63.00 45.74
N ASN A 437 -0.38 63.54 45.56
CA ASN A 437 -1.56 62.74 45.21
C ASN A 437 -1.45 62.08 43.81
N LEU A 438 -0.53 62.54 42.96
CA LEU A 438 -0.24 61.91 41.66
C LEU A 438 0.75 60.75 41.76
N ARG A 439 1.42 60.57 42.91
CA ARG A 439 2.34 59.44 43.08
C ARG A 439 1.58 58.12 42.94
N GLY A 440 2.05 57.26 42.05
CA GLY A 440 1.39 56.00 41.75
C GLY A 440 0.08 56.13 40.97
N ARG A 441 -0.22 57.30 40.39
CA ARG A 441 -1.39 57.50 39.52
C ARG A 441 -0.93 57.72 38.08
N ARG A 442 -1.38 56.86 37.16
CA ARG A 442 -1.06 56.98 35.74
C ARG A 442 -1.75 58.18 35.07
N PHE A 443 -3.00 58.46 35.42
CA PHE A 443 -3.82 59.51 34.79
C PHE A 443 -4.33 60.55 35.79
N PHE A 444 -4.40 61.81 35.35
CA PHE A 444 -4.96 62.95 36.08
C PHE A 444 -5.69 63.89 35.12
N MET A 445 -6.59 64.72 35.64
CA MET A 445 -7.29 65.74 34.88
C MET A 445 -6.58 67.09 35.05
N LEU A 446 -6.11 67.69 33.96
CA LEU A 446 -5.54 69.04 33.99
C LEU A 446 -6.65 70.07 33.75
N ASN A 447 -6.83 70.99 34.70
CA ASN A 447 -7.78 72.08 34.63
C ASN A 447 -7.09 73.42 34.94
N SER A 448 -6.25 73.88 34.00
CA SER A 448 -5.60 75.18 34.12
C SER A 448 -6.31 76.23 33.26
N ARG A 449 -6.78 77.31 33.89
CA ARG A 449 -7.51 78.43 33.26
C ARG A 449 -6.55 79.46 32.66
N GLU A 450 -5.33 79.55 33.18
CA GLU A 450 -4.30 80.48 32.70
C GLU A 450 -3.81 80.13 31.29
N GLN A 451 -3.94 78.86 30.88
CA GLN A 451 -3.72 78.42 29.51
C GLN A 451 -5.03 77.85 28.94
N MET A 452 -5.77 78.64 28.15
CA MET A 452 -7.11 78.29 27.62
C MET A 452 -7.20 76.91 26.92
N SER A 453 -6.08 76.35 26.47
CA SER A 453 -6.01 75.04 25.83
C SER A 453 -5.83 73.86 26.80
N THR A 454 -5.86 74.06 28.13
CA THR A 454 -5.64 73.01 29.15
C THR A 454 -6.79 72.90 30.14
N ARG A 455 -8.00 73.22 29.68
CA ARG A 455 -9.22 73.14 30.49
C ARG A 455 -9.82 71.74 30.38
N MET A 456 -9.89 71.02 31.50
CA MET A 456 -10.47 69.67 31.62
C MET A 456 -9.90 68.69 30.58
N ILE A 457 -8.57 68.63 30.50
CA ILE A 457 -7.89 67.70 29.59
C ILE A 457 -7.33 66.52 30.39
N PRO A 458 -7.68 65.28 30.03
CA PRO A 458 -7.07 64.11 30.64
C PRO A 458 -5.60 64.00 30.21
N CYS A 459 -4.74 63.77 31.19
CA CYS A 459 -3.29 63.69 31.01
C CYS A 459 -2.75 62.41 31.66
N GLU A 460 -1.72 61.86 31.04
CA GLU A 460 -0.92 60.73 31.50
C GLU A 460 0.37 61.28 32.13
N VAL A 461 0.75 60.74 33.29
CA VAL A 461 2.04 61.00 33.94
C VAL A 461 3.13 60.23 33.19
N VAL A 462 4.05 60.96 32.57
CA VAL A 462 5.20 60.40 31.85
C VAL A 462 6.32 60.09 32.83
N ASP A 463 6.63 61.05 33.70
CA ASP A 463 7.62 60.87 34.76
C ASP A 463 7.26 61.71 35.99
N PHE A 464 7.55 61.18 37.16
CA PHE A 464 7.40 61.83 38.45
C PHE A 464 8.78 61.95 39.09
N HIS A 465 9.36 63.16 39.06
CA HIS A 465 10.72 63.37 39.50
C HIS A 465 10.77 63.45 41.04
N ASP A 466 11.10 62.33 41.67
CA ASP A 466 11.15 62.24 43.14
C ASP A 466 12.38 62.92 43.76
N SER A 467 13.45 63.05 42.97
CA SER A 467 14.72 63.68 43.40
C SER A 467 14.64 65.21 43.55
N THR A 468 13.51 65.83 43.18
CA THR A 468 13.32 67.28 43.15
C THR A 468 12.34 67.80 44.20
N PHE A 469 12.15 67.13 45.34
CA PHE A 469 11.62 67.81 46.55
C PHE A 469 12.64 68.82 47.13
N VAL A 470 13.20 69.64 46.26
CA VAL A 470 14.07 70.77 46.54
C VAL A 470 13.15 71.98 46.47
N ASN A 471 12.96 72.67 47.61
CA ASN A 471 12.09 73.84 47.77
C ASN A 471 10.56 73.59 47.84
N GLY A 472 10.09 72.39 48.17
CA GLY A 472 8.67 72.14 48.53
C GLY A 472 7.70 71.99 47.34
N ALA A 473 8.21 71.59 46.18
CA ALA A 473 7.42 71.33 44.96
C ALA A 473 7.76 69.96 44.36
N TYR A 474 6.85 69.40 43.56
CA TYR A 474 7.04 68.16 42.80
C TYR A 474 7.09 68.46 41.31
N GLU A 475 8.10 67.97 40.61
CA GLU A 475 8.18 68.09 39.15
C GLU A 475 7.57 66.86 38.46
N VAL A 476 6.60 67.11 37.58
CA VAL A 476 5.87 66.07 36.85
C VAL A 476 5.94 66.36 35.36
N GLU A 477 6.43 65.39 34.58
CA GLU A 477 6.31 65.38 33.12
C GLU A 477 4.99 64.71 32.73
N PHE A 478 4.25 65.33 31.81
CA PHE A 478 2.93 64.86 31.41
C PHE A 478 2.67 65.02 29.92
N GLN A 479 1.68 64.28 29.43
CA GLN A 479 1.15 64.38 28.09
C GLN A 479 -0.37 64.20 28.08
N SER A 480 -1.07 64.86 27.15
CA SER A 480 -2.51 64.66 26.95
C SER A 480 -2.79 63.27 26.41
N VAL A 481 -3.81 62.61 26.93
CA VAL A 481 -4.33 61.32 26.42
C VAL A 481 -5.68 61.55 25.77
N ASP A 482 -5.95 60.84 24.68
CA ASP A 482 -7.31 60.71 24.14
C ASP A 482 -7.96 59.49 24.80
N PRO A 483 -9.13 59.60 25.46
CA PRO A 483 -9.82 58.44 26.04
C PRO A 483 -10.07 57.33 25.00
N ALA A 484 -10.30 57.69 23.73
CA ALA A 484 -10.54 56.73 22.65
C ALA A 484 -9.28 55.99 22.16
N ARG A 485 -8.10 56.29 22.73
CA ARG A 485 -6.82 55.61 22.41
C ARG A 485 -6.92 54.08 22.49
N TYR A 486 -7.74 53.59 23.41
CA TYR A 486 -7.90 52.16 23.70
C TYR A 486 -9.16 51.53 23.09
N ASP A 487 -9.99 52.32 22.41
CA ASP A 487 -11.11 51.79 21.64
C ASP A 487 -10.53 50.98 20.47
N TRP A 488 -11.09 49.81 20.17
CA TRP A 488 -10.54 48.93 19.14
C TRP A 488 -11.65 48.47 18.19
N ASP A 489 -11.51 48.80 16.90
CA ASP A 489 -12.37 48.26 15.85
C ASP A 489 -11.66 47.11 15.14
N ARG A 490 -12.07 45.88 15.48
CA ARG A 490 -11.48 44.66 14.91
C ARG A 490 -11.59 44.59 13.39
N MET A 491 -12.64 45.16 12.78
CA MET A 491 -12.88 44.99 11.34
C MET A 491 -11.99 45.88 10.49
N THR A 492 -11.52 47.00 11.05
CA THR A 492 -10.78 48.01 10.30
C THR A 492 -9.35 48.21 10.78
N GLU A 493 -9.06 47.96 12.07
CA GLU A 493 -7.76 48.29 12.68
C GLU A 493 -6.80 47.10 12.81
N GLU A 494 -7.29 45.87 12.74
CA GLU A 494 -6.52 44.64 12.98
C GLU A 494 -5.36 44.44 11.99
N GLY A 495 -5.53 44.91 10.76
CA GLY A 495 -4.56 44.66 9.69
C GLY A 495 -4.58 43.21 9.22
N ARG A 496 -3.66 42.87 8.32
CA ARG A 496 -3.56 41.55 7.73
C ARG A 496 -2.63 40.66 8.55
N ARG A 497 -3.04 39.40 8.71
CA ARG A 497 -2.15 38.36 9.24
C ARG A 497 -0.93 38.24 8.30
N PRO A 498 0.30 38.22 8.84
CA PRO A 498 1.50 38.00 8.04
C PRO A 498 1.38 36.70 7.22
N THR A 499 1.78 36.75 5.95
CA THR A 499 1.76 35.58 5.09
C THR A 499 2.74 34.55 5.63
N ILE A 500 2.22 33.40 6.01
CA ILE A 500 3.05 32.26 6.38
C ILE A 500 3.69 31.77 5.09
N PRO A 501 5.02 31.86 4.93
CA PRO A 501 5.67 31.29 3.76
C PRO A 501 5.29 29.81 3.71
N ALA A 502 4.76 29.36 2.58
CA ALA A 502 4.61 27.93 2.35
C ALA A 502 6.00 27.35 2.56
N ARG A 503 6.13 26.47 3.55
CA ARG A 503 7.29 25.61 3.63
C ARG A 503 7.15 24.73 2.39
N THR A 504 7.77 25.12 1.29
CA THR A 504 8.19 24.16 0.29
C THR A 504 8.90 23.11 1.12
N GLY A 505 8.34 21.89 1.17
CA GLY A 505 9.17 20.77 1.55
C GLY A 505 10.44 20.94 0.73
N ASP A 506 11.60 20.86 1.36
CA ASP A 506 12.84 20.75 0.61
C ASP A 506 12.57 19.76 -0.53
N ASP A 507 13.06 20.07 -1.72
CA ASP A 507 12.93 19.29 -2.95
C ASP A 507 13.51 17.89 -2.72
N ASP A 508 12.81 17.08 -1.94
CA ASP A 508 13.06 15.69 -1.70
C ASP A 508 12.75 15.02 -3.03
N LEU A 509 13.65 14.15 -3.44
CA LEU A 509 13.44 13.38 -4.64
C LEU A 509 12.10 12.66 -4.51
N PRO A 510 11.17 12.86 -5.47
CA PRO A 510 9.84 12.29 -5.39
C PRO A 510 9.93 10.78 -5.18
N ILE A 511 8.94 10.19 -4.52
CA ILE A 511 8.86 8.73 -4.45
C ILE A 511 8.29 8.28 -5.80
N PRO A 512 8.98 7.38 -6.55
CA PRO A 512 8.40 6.86 -7.78
C PRO A 512 7.07 6.15 -7.48
N PRO A 513 6.06 6.29 -8.35
CA PRO A 513 4.86 5.47 -8.25
C PRO A 513 5.22 3.99 -8.44
N LEU A 514 4.23 3.12 -8.26
CA LEU A 514 4.38 1.68 -8.50
C LEU A 514 5.09 1.43 -9.85
N PRO A 515 6.19 0.66 -9.87
CA PRO A 515 7.03 0.56 -11.05
C PRO A 515 6.31 -0.19 -12.17
N THR A 516 6.50 0.25 -13.42
CA THR A 516 5.96 -0.46 -14.58
C THR A 516 6.97 -1.51 -15.02
N LEU A 517 6.58 -2.79 -14.90
CA LEU A 517 7.47 -3.92 -15.15
C LEU A 517 7.20 -4.57 -16.50
N GLN A 518 8.27 -4.95 -17.21
CA GLN A 518 8.22 -5.70 -18.46
C GLN A 518 9.29 -6.79 -18.48
N VAL A 519 8.99 -7.94 -19.09
CA VAL A 519 9.99 -9.00 -19.33
C VAL A 519 10.66 -8.74 -20.67
N VAL A 520 11.97 -8.47 -20.64
CA VAL A 520 12.81 -8.36 -21.84
C VAL A 520 13.52 -9.69 -22.04
N ARG A 521 13.48 -10.21 -23.27
CA ARG A 521 14.12 -11.48 -23.65
C ARG A 521 15.22 -11.22 -24.65
N GLU A 522 16.39 -11.79 -24.39
CA GLU A 522 17.57 -11.68 -25.25
C GLU A 522 18.18 -13.05 -25.51
N THR A 523 18.73 -13.24 -26.70
CA THR A 523 19.47 -14.47 -27.04
C THR A 523 20.95 -14.25 -26.74
N VAL A 524 21.48 -14.92 -25.72
CA VAL A 524 22.91 -14.88 -25.37
C VAL A 524 23.51 -16.26 -25.61
N SER A 525 24.51 -16.34 -26.50
CA SER A 525 25.20 -17.59 -26.84
C SER A 525 24.29 -18.76 -27.26
N GLY A 526 23.15 -18.46 -27.87
CA GLY A 526 22.17 -19.46 -28.35
C GLY A 526 21.09 -19.86 -27.33
N ALA A 527 21.13 -19.35 -26.09
CA ALA A 527 20.09 -19.54 -25.09
C ALA A 527 19.28 -18.25 -24.90
N THR A 528 17.95 -18.37 -24.82
CA THR A 528 17.06 -17.24 -24.47
C THR A 528 17.14 -16.98 -22.98
N VAL A 529 17.65 -15.81 -22.59
CA VAL A 529 17.65 -15.33 -21.21
C VAL A 529 16.60 -14.24 -21.04
N ALA A 530 16.04 -14.12 -19.85
CA ALA A 530 15.09 -13.06 -19.53
C ALA A 530 15.64 -12.12 -18.45
N ARG A 531 15.30 -10.84 -18.61
CA ARG A 531 15.58 -9.76 -17.68
C ARG A 531 14.28 -9.04 -17.34
N ILE A 532 14.24 -8.41 -16.19
CA ILE A 532 13.16 -7.48 -15.84
C ILE A 532 13.61 -6.10 -16.28
N SER A 533 12.77 -5.44 -17.07
CA SER A 533 12.82 -4.01 -17.30
C SER A 533 11.80 -3.34 -16.39
N SER A 534 12.27 -2.34 -15.64
CA SER A 534 11.45 -1.56 -14.72
C SER A 534 11.57 -0.10 -15.09
N THR A 535 10.43 0.58 -15.24
CA THR A 535 10.38 2.02 -15.58
C THR A 535 9.51 2.78 -14.60
N SER A 536 9.79 4.08 -14.50
CA SER A 536 8.99 5.04 -13.73
C SER A 536 8.80 6.32 -14.54
N PRO A 537 7.65 7.02 -14.42
CA PRO A 537 7.36 8.21 -15.22
C PRO A 537 8.30 9.39 -14.89
N PRO A 538 8.52 10.34 -15.80
CA PRO A 538 9.21 11.58 -15.47
C PRO A 538 8.37 12.43 -14.51
N VAL A 539 9.06 13.26 -13.71
CA VAL A 539 8.40 14.19 -12.78
C VAL A 539 8.53 15.62 -13.30
N GLU A 540 7.41 16.33 -13.36
CA GLU A 540 7.37 17.72 -13.81
C GLU A 540 8.26 18.60 -12.91
N GLY A 541 9.12 19.42 -13.53
CA GLY A 541 10.11 20.24 -12.81
C GLY A 541 11.47 19.56 -12.55
N TRP A 542 11.63 18.28 -12.89
CA TRP A 542 12.83 17.49 -12.58
C TRP A 542 13.44 16.81 -13.82
N SER A 543 14.14 17.58 -14.66
CA SER A 543 14.69 17.11 -15.95
C SER A 543 15.98 16.29 -15.86
N GLU A 544 16.65 16.26 -14.70
CA GLU A 544 17.94 15.57 -14.50
C GLU A 544 17.82 14.29 -13.65
N LEU A 545 16.61 13.73 -13.50
CA LEU A 545 16.42 12.51 -12.72
C LEU A 545 16.92 11.29 -13.50
N THR A 546 17.65 10.44 -12.79
CA THR A 546 17.96 9.08 -13.22
C THR A 546 17.20 8.08 -12.34
N LEU A 547 17.15 6.81 -12.74
CA LEU A 547 16.43 5.77 -12.02
C LEU A 547 17.42 4.71 -11.49
N THR A 548 17.18 4.23 -10.28
CA THR A 548 17.82 3.00 -9.76
C THR A 548 16.74 2.00 -9.35
N GLY A 549 17.02 0.71 -9.51
CA GLY A 549 16.09 -0.37 -9.21
C GLY A 549 16.72 -1.46 -8.36
N ARG A 550 15.87 -2.22 -7.69
CA ARG A 550 16.27 -3.47 -7.03
C ARG A 550 15.20 -4.54 -7.22
N TYR A 551 15.63 -5.80 -7.24
CA TYR A 551 14.73 -6.95 -7.37
C TYR A 551 15.11 -8.08 -6.43
N ARG A 552 14.15 -8.95 -6.10
CA ARG A 552 14.39 -10.20 -5.36
C ARG A 552 13.37 -11.26 -5.73
N LYS A 553 13.70 -12.53 -5.53
CA LYS A 553 12.73 -13.63 -5.72
C LYS A 553 11.69 -13.59 -4.59
N VAL A 554 10.41 -13.74 -4.92
CA VAL A 554 9.32 -13.76 -3.92
C VAL A 554 9.64 -14.77 -2.82
N GLY A 555 9.54 -14.34 -1.56
CA GLY A 555 9.86 -15.15 -0.37
C GLY A 555 11.33 -15.11 0.08
N THR A 556 12.20 -14.34 -0.57
CA THR A 556 13.59 -14.11 -0.13
C THR A 556 13.76 -12.75 0.55
N SER A 557 14.79 -12.59 1.39
CA SER A 557 15.04 -11.35 2.12
C SER A 557 16.08 -10.41 1.46
N SER A 558 16.95 -10.94 0.60
CA SER A 558 18.05 -10.19 0.00
C SER A 558 17.65 -9.54 -1.34
N TRP A 559 17.85 -8.23 -1.46
CA TRP A 559 17.65 -7.48 -2.70
C TRP A 559 18.91 -7.45 -3.57
N GLN A 560 18.75 -7.57 -4.88
CA GLN A 560 19.78 -7.43 -5.91
C GLN A 560 19.58 -6.11 -6.67
N ALA A 561 20.66 -5.44 -7.06
CA ALA A 561 20.59 -4.16 -7.76
C ALA A 561 20.30 -4.34 -9.26
N MET A 562 19.58 -3.39 -9.84
CA MET A 562 19.35 -3.27 -11.29
C MET A 562 20.30 -2.23 -11.89
N THR A 563 20.66 -2.40 -13.16
CA THR A 563 21.56 -1.51 -13.89
C THR A 563 20.77 -0.65 -14.87
N ALA A 564 21.01 0.67 -14.89
CA ALA A 564 20.44 1.56 -15.88
C ALA A 564 21.19 1.41 -17.22
N PRO A 565 20.50 1.08 -18.33
CA PRO A 565 21.14 0.90 -19.64
C PRO A 565 21.53 2.22 -20.33
N ASP A 566 20.76 3.31 -20.13
CA ASP A 566 20.94 4.64 -20.75
C ASP A 566 20.37 5.76 -19.83
N GLU A 567 20.34 7.04 -20.28
CA GLU A 567 19.80 8.21 -19.54
C GLU A 567 18.25 8.24 -19.40
N ASP A 568 17.56 7.17 -19.78
CA ASP A 568 16.11 7.04 -19.61
C ASP A 568 15.76 6.54 -18.19
N LEU A 569 14.55 6.85 -17.70
CA LEU A 569 14.02 6.36 -16.42
C LEU A 569 13.66 4.87 -16.50
N GLN A 570 14.67 4.05 -16.76
CA GLN A 570 14.60 2.61 -16.96
C GLN A 570 15.79 1.93 -16.28
N VAL A 571 15.53 0.77 -15.67
CA VAL A 571 16.55 -0.10 -15.09
C VAL A 571 16.28 -1.55 -15.47
N LEU A 572 17.36 -2.30 -15.68
CA LEU A 572 17.35 -3.70 -16.09
C LEU A 572 17.97 -4.59 -15.01
N SER A 573 17.35 -5.74 -14.73
CA SER A 573 18.00 -6.78 -13.92
C SER A 573 19.14 -7.45 -14.69
N ASP A 574 19.99 -8.17 -13.98
CA ASP A 574 20.83 -9.20 -14.60
C ASP A 574 19.94 -10.32 -15.20
N PRO A 575 20.49 -11.19 -16.07
CA PRO A 575 19.80 -12.40 -16.50
C PRO A 575 19.36 -13.24 -15.30
N ILE A 576 18.05 -13.53 -15.22
CA ILE A 576 17.45 -14.25 -14.10
C ILE A 576 16.71 -15.50 -14.55
N ALA A 577 16.59 -16.47 -13.64
CA ALA A 577 15.86 -17.71 -13.86
C ALA A 577 14.35 -17.53 -13.68
N ASP A 578 13.57 -18.48 -14.20
CA ASP A 578 12.12 -18.49 -14.10
C ASP A 578 11.61 -18.40 -12.67
N GLY A 579 10.52 -17.66 -12.47
CA GLY A 579 9.88 -17.47 -11.18
C GLY A 579 9.25 -16.10 -11.00
N ALA A 580 8.68 -15.88 -9.81
CA ALA A 580 8.10 -14.60 -9.41
C ALA A 580 9.14 -13.74 -8.67
N TYR A 581 9.21 -12.47 -9.03
CA TYR A 581 10.14 -11.49 -8.46
C TYR A 581 9.40 -10.22 -8.03
N GLU A 582 9.84 -9.66 -6.91
CA GLU A 582 9.44 -8.33 -6.44
C GLU A 582 10.46 -7.30 -6.91
N VAL A 583 9.99 -6.12 -7.30
CA VAL A 583 10.81 -5.03 -7.83
C VAL A 583 10.41 -3.71 -7.21
N GLU A 584 11.40 -2.88 -6.92
CA GLU A 584 11.24 -1.50 -6.45
C GLU A 584 12.18 -0.55 -7.19
N ASN A 585 11.71 0.68 -7.41
CA ASN A 585 12.49 1.75 -8.04
C ASN A 585 12.69 2.93 -7.08
N ALA A 586 13.75 3.70 -7.28
CA ALA A 586 13.99 4.99 -6.62
C ALA A 586 14.55 5.99 -7.63
N TYR A 587 14.11 7.25 -7.60
CA TYR A 587 14.75 8.30 -8.39
C TYR A 587 16.11 8.69 -7.79
N VAL A 588 17.02 9.13 -8.64
CA VAL A 588 18.37 9.59 -8.29
C VAL A 588 18.57 10.98 -8.90
N GLY A 589 18.88 11.97 -8.06
CA GLY A 589 19.09 13.37 -8.46
C GLY A 589 20.50 13.67 -8.99
N GLY A 590 20.71 14.89 -9.50
CA GLY A 590 21.91 15.37 -10.24
C GLY A 590 23.28 15.34 -9.52
N LYS A 591 23.40 14.68 -8.37
CA LYS A 591 24.67 14.41 -7.66
C LYS A 591 24.79 12.97 -7.14
N GLY A 592 23.97 12.04 -7.64
CA GLY A 592 23.97 10.63 -7.21
C GLY A 592 23.23 10.38 -5.90
N SER A 593 22.51 11.37 -5.35
CA SER A 593 21.62 11.19 -4.20
C SER A 593 20.39 10.39 -4.60
N ARG A 594 20.16 9.24 -3.97
CA ARG A 594 18.99 8.39 -4.19
C ARG A 594 17.83 8.80 -3.28
N GLY A 595 16.62 8.88 -3.84
CA GLY A 595 15.34 9.05 -3.13
C GLY A 595 14.90 7.78 -2.40
N ASP A 596 13.62 7.73 -2.04
CA ASP A 596 13.00 6.55 -1.44
C ASP A 596 12.51 5.55 -2.48
N TRP A 597 12.40 4.29 -2.04
CA TRP A 597 11.92 3.19 -2.86
C TRP A 597 10.40 3.28 -3.04
N SER A 598 9.92 2.97 -4.22
CA SER A 598 8.50 2.73 -4.51
C SER A 598 7.98 1.56 -3.69
N SER A 599 6.65 1.40 -3.64
CA SER A 599 6.06 0.11 -3.26
C SER A 599 6.58 -1.02 -4.14
N SER A 600 6.73 -2.21 -3.56
CA SER A 600 7.10 -3.44 -4.27
C SER A 600 5.99 -3.85 -5.25
N GLU A 601 6.36 -4.09 -6.52
CA GLU A 601 5.49 -4.69 -7.53
C GLU A 601 6.01 -6.09 -7.90
N THR A 602 5.09 -7.04 -8.19
CA THR A 602 5.46 -8.43 -8.50
C THR A 602 5.31 -8.73 -9.98
N ILE A 603 6.33 -9.37 -10.58
CA ILE A 603 6.28 -9.89 -11.95
C ILE A 603 6.66 -11.37 -11.99
N SER A 604 5.93 -12.15 -12.79
CA SER A 604 6.26 -13.54 -13.10
C SER A 604 7.02 -13.62 -14.41
N LEU A 605 8.13 -14.35 -14.41
CA LEU A 605 9.06 -14.41 -15.52
C LEU A 605 9.22 -15.85 -16.03
N VAL A 606 9.11 -15.98 -17.35
CA VAL A 606 9.32 -17.21 -18.14
C VAL A 606 10.35 -16.87 -19.22
N SER A 607 11.52 -17.48 -19.13
CA SER A 607 12.70 -17.21 -19.96
C SER A 607 12.44 -17.56 -21.41
N ASP A 608 12.09 -18.81 -21.70
CA ASP A 608 11.66 -19.24 -23.02
C ASP A 608 10.14 -19.39 -23.07
N ASN A 609 9.45 -18.37 -23.58
CA ASN A 609 7.99 -18.39 -23.75
C ASN A 609 7.55 -18.95 -25.12
N ILE A 610 8.48 -19.42 -25.94
CA ILE A 610 8.15 -19.98 -27.25
C ILE A 610 7.91 -21.47 -27.06
N ALA A 611 6.67 -21.89 -27.23
CA ALA A 611 6.32 -23.31 -27.19
C ALA A 611 7.12 -24.08 -28.28
N PRO A 612 7.64 -25.28 -27.97
CA PRO A 612 8.23 -26.13 -29.00
C PRO A 612 7.14 -26.64 -29.96
N ALA A 613 7.56 -27.14 -31.13
CA ALA A 613 6.65 -27.85 -32.03
C ALA A 613 6.14 -29.15 -31.38
N ALA A 614 4.90 -29.55 -31.71
CA ALA A 614 4.30 -30.78 -31.23
C ALA A 614 5.06 -32.02 -31.75
N PRO A 615 5.02 -33.16 -31.04
CA PRO A 615 5.54 -34.42 -31.58
C PRO A 615 4.94 -34.72 -32.97
N VAL A 616 5.75 -35.23 -33.89
CA VAL A 616 5.33 -35.50 -35.27
C VAL A 616 4.53 -36.79 -35.39
N SER A 617 4.72 -37.73 -34.47
CA SER A 617 3.96 -38.98 -34.43
C SER A 617 3.87 -39.56 -33.02
N ILE A 618 2.82 -40.35 -32.82
CA ILE A 618 2.62 -41.22 -31.66
C ILE A 618 1.99 -42.54 -32.14
N ALA A 619 2.46 -43.65 -31.61
CA ALA A 619 1.92 -44.98 -31.85
C ALA A 619 1.86 -45.77 -30.54
N ALA A 620 0.84 -46.60 -30.38
CA ALA A 620 0.66 -47.48 -29.22
C ALA A 620 0.61 -48.94 -29.71
N VAL A 621 1.36 -49.82 -29.06
CA VAL A 621 1.44 -51.24 -29.40
C VAL A 621 1.20 -52.08 -28.15
N ASP A 622 0.34 -53.08 -28.26
CA ASP A 622 0.08 -54.05 -27.20
C ASP A 622 1.28 -55.01 -27.03
N MET A 623 1.68 -55.24 -25.77
CA MET A 623 2.70 -56.20 -25.36
C MET A 623 2.19 -57.20 -24.32
N SER A 624 0.87 -57.44 -24.28
CA SER A 624 0.13 -58.34 -23.38
C SER A 624 0.03 -57.87 -21.91
N ASP A 625 1.12 -57.44 -21.28
CA ASP A 625 1.13 -56.96 -19.88
C ASP A 625 1.37 -55.44 -19.76
N ARG A 626 1.59 -54.77 -20.89
CA ARG A 626 1.92 -53.35 -20.99
C ARG A 626 1.59 -52.81 -22.38
N VAL A 627 1.43 -51.49 -22.49
CA VAL A 627 1.37 -50.80 -23.80
C VAL A 627 2.69 -50.09 -24.06
N ALA A 628 3.31 -50.36 -25.20
CA ALA A 628 4.45 -49.60 -25.70
C ALA A 628 3.97 -48.38 -26.49
N VAL A 629 4.17 -47.20 -25.91
CA VAL A 629 3.84 -45.91 -26.54
C VAL A 629 5.12 -45.32 -27.13
N THR A 630 5.20 -45.24 -28.45
CA THR A 630 6.35 -44.68 -29.17
C THR A 630 5.99 -43.31 -29.72
N THR A 631 6.81 -42.31 -29.38
CA THR A 631 6.64 -40.92 -29.81
C THR A 631 7.87 -40.49 -30.60
N THR A 632 7.67 -39.68 -31.65
CA THR A 632 8.76 -39.02 -32.40
C THR A 632 8.63 -37.51 -32.23
N MET A 633 9.67 -36.88 -31.70
CA MET A 633 9.70 -35.42 -31.51
C MET A 633 9.90 -34.69 -32.83
N ALA A 634 9.34 -33.48 -32.95
CA ALA A 634 9.67 -32.58 -34.04
C ALA A 634 11.13 -32.10 -33.95
N ASP A 635 11.67 -31.60 -35.06
CA ASP A 635 13.01 -31.01 -35.11
C ASP A 635 12.98 -29.54 -34.63
N SER A 636 12.55 -29.34 -33.38
CA SER A 636 12.46 -28.03 -32.72
C SER A 636 13.53 -27.92 -31.64
N LEU A 637 14.53 -27.06 -31.86
CA LEU A 637 15.74 -26.98 -31.02
C LEU A 637 15.48 -26.63 -29.54
N ASN A 638 14.32 -26.05 -29.23
CA ASN A 638 13.90 -25.71 -27.87
C ASN A 638 13.18 -26.86 -27.13
N ILE A 639 13.08 -28.07 -27.70
CA ILE A 639 12.57 -29.25 -26.98
C ILE A 639 13.58 -29.71 -25.94
N LEU A 640 13.11 -29.90 -24.70
CA LEU A 640 13.91 -30.46 -23.60
C LEU A 640 13.26 -31.71 -23.00
N THR A 641 11.95 -31.71 -22.85
CA THR A 641 11.20 -32.82 -22.25
C THR A 641 9.91 -33.11 -23.01
N GLN A 642 9.31 -34.27 -22.74
CA GLN A 642 8.03 -34.69 -23.23
C GLN A 642 7.21 -35.34 -22.12
N ARG A 643 5.89 -35.40 -22.32
CA ARG A 643 4.96 -36.12 -21.45
C ARG A 643 3.96 -36.89 -22.30
N ILE A 644 3.55 -38.05 -21.79
CA ILE A 644 2.58 -38.96 -22.42
C ILE A 644 1.33 -38.98 -21.54
N TYR A 645 0.21 -38.77 -22.20
CA TYR A 645 -1.10 -38.67 -21.59
C TYR A 645 -1.95 -39.86 -22.03
N ARG A 646 -2.74 -40.41 -21.12
CA ARG A 646 -3.65 -41.55 -21.35
C ARG A 646 -5.09 -41.13 -21.07
N GLY A 647 -6.01 -41.53 -21.93
CA GLY A 647 -7.45 -41.40 -21.75
C GLY A 647 -8.18 -42.67 -22.16
N VAL A 648 -9.48 -42.66 -21.92
CA VAL A 648 -10.42 -43.74 -22.26
C VAL A 648 -11.31 -43.30 -23.45
N PRO A 649 -12.13 -44.19 -24.03
CA PRO A 649 -12.98 -43.85 -25.16
C PRO A 649 -13.92 -42.69 -24.82
N GLY A 650 -13.86 -41.62 -25.61
CA GLY A 650 -14.64 -40.39 -25.40
C GLY A 650 -13.83 -39.22 -24.82
N ASP A 651 -12.66 -39.48 -24.25
CA ASP A 651 -11.74 -38.43 -23.80
C ASP A 651 -11.11 -37.67 -24.98
N ASP A 652 -10.71 -36.44 -24.70
CA ASP A 652 -9.86 -35.63 -25.58
C ASP A 652 -8.46 -35.44 -24.98
N ALA A 653 -7.56 -34.82 -25.75
CA ALA A 653 -6.18 -34.60 -25.32
C ALA A 653 -6.06 -33.75 -24.04
N THR A 654 -7.09 -32.96 -23.69
CA THR A 654 -7.06 -32.07 -22.51
C THR A 654 -7.60 -32.71 -21.25
N SER A 655 -8.45 -33.73 -21.40
CA SER A 655 -9.00 -34.54 -20.30
C SER A 655 -8.13 -35.74 -19.94
N ALA A 656 -7.22 -36.13 -20.84
CA ALA A 656 -6.26 -37.21 -20.62
C ALA A 656 -5.30 -36.93 -19.44
N ILE A 657 -4.96 -37.99 -18.70
CA ILE A 657 -4.08 -37.92 -17.53
C ILE A 657 -2.61 -38.12 -17.91
N ASP A 658 -1.70 -37.35 -17.31
CA ASP A 658 -0.25 -37.57 -17.47
C ASP A 658 0.15 -38.88 -16.76
N VAL A 659 0.63 -39.85 -17.54
CA VAL A 659 1.04 -41.16 -17.03
C VAL A 659 2.55 -41.38 -17.05
N SER A 660 3.30 -40.60 -17.81
CA SER A 660 4.76 -40.74 -17.89
C SER A 660 5.51 -39.86 -16.88
N GLY A 661 4.89 -38.78 -16.43
CA GLY A 661 5.63 -37.65 -15.87
C GLY A 661 6.60 -37.07 -16.88
N GLU A 662 7.59 -36.31 -16.39
CA GLU A 662 8.55 -35.64 -17.24
C GLU A 662 9.62 -36.60 -17.79
N LEU A 663 9.65 -36.77 -19.11
CA LEU A 663 10.64 -37.59 -19.81
C LEU A 663 11.58 -36.68 -20.59
N ALA A 664 12.89 -36.85 -20.44
CA ALA A 664 13.87 -36.16 -21.30
C ALA A 664 13.61 -36.45 -22.79
N ALA A 665 13.73 -35.43 -23.62
CA ALA A 665 13.50 -35.51 -25.06
C ALA A 665 14.48 -34.61 -25.80
N THR A 666 14.98 -35.07 -26.95
CA THR A 666 15.78 -34.24 -27.85
C THR A 666 15.09 -34.06 -29.20
N PRO A 667 15.38 -32.98 -29.95
CA PRO A 667 14.80 -32.74 -31.26
C PRO A 667 14.98 -33.95 -32.20
N GLY A 668 13.92 -34.31 -32.93
CA GLY A 668 13.91 -35.45 -33.86
C GLY A 668 13.99 -36.85 -33.24
N GLN A 669 14.13 -36.97 -31.92
CA GLN A 669 14.28 -38.27 -31.25
C GLN A 669 12.97 -39.08 -31.30
N SER A 670 13.09 -40.36 -31.65
CA SER A 670 12.04 -41.35 -31.40
C SER A 670 12.32 -42.09 -30.11
N ARG A 671 11.33 -42.20 -29.22
CA ARG A 671 11.45 -42.86 -27.92
C ARG A 671 10.20 -43.67 -27.61
N THR A 672 10.40 -44.86 -27.04
CA THR A 672 9.32 -45.70 -26.53
C THR A 672 9.25 -45.62 -25.01
N TRP A 673 8.04 -45.44 -24.48
CA TRP A 673 7.70 -45.53 -23.07
C TRP A 673 6.72 -46.70 -22.86
N LEU A 674 6.79 -47.34 -21.70
CA LEU A 674 5.98 -48.51 -21.38
C LEU A 674 4.96 -48.16 -20.30
N ASP A 675 3.67 -48.33 -20.62
CA ASP A 675 2.59 -48.20 -19.66
C ASP A 675 2.39 -49.50 -18.90
N ALA A 676 2.96 -49.57 -17.69
CA ALA A 676 2.86 -50.72 -16.79
C ALA A 676 1.69 -50.51 -15.83
N GLY A 677 0.48 -50.80 -16.29
CA GLY A 677 -0.74 -50.66 -15.49
C GLY A 677 -2.02 -50.87 -16.29
N VAL A 678 -1.91 -51.53 -17.45
CA VAL A 678 -3.02 -51.82 -18.34
C VAL A 678 -3.45 -53.27 -18.15
N SER A 679 -4.73 -53.56 -18.37
CA SER A 679 -5.31 -54.89 -18.19
C SER A 679 -6.07 -55.34 -19.43
N ASP A 680 -6.32 -56.64 -19.53
CA ASP A 680 -7.22 -57.17 -20.54
C ASP A 680 -8.64 -56.60 -20.37
N GLY A 681 -9.29 -56.31 -21.49
CA GLY A 681 -10.59 -55.66 -21.56
C GLY A 681 -10.55 -54.13 -21.59
N GLU A 682 -9.39 -53.50 -21.81
CA GLU A 682 -9.24 -52.04 -21.85
C GLU A 682 -9.06 -51.48 -23.26
N ALA A 683 -9.80 -50.41 -23.58
CA ALA A 683 -9.62 -49.56 -24.75
C ALA A 683 -9.00 -48.22 -24.31
N LEU A 684 -7.82 -47.88 -24.83
CA LEU A 684 -7.02 -46.75 -24.36
C LEU A 684 -6.63 -45.82 -25.52
N GLN A 685 -6.50 -44.55 -25.19
CA GLN A 685 -6.06 -43.49 -26.11
C GLN A 685 -4.85 -42.77 -25.52
N TYR A 686 -3.84 -42.53 -26.34
CA TYR A 686 -2.62 -41.85 -25.91
C TYR A 686 -2.36 -40.58 -26.70
N TRP A 687 -1.87 -39.56 -26.00
CA TRP A 687 -1.36 -38.33 -26.58
C TRP A 687 0.03 -38.02 -26.05
N ALA A 688 0.81 -37.24 -26.79
CA ALA A 688 2.10 -36.74 -26.34
C ALA A 688 2.23 -35.24 -26.56
N ARG A 689 2.98 -34.58 -25.67
CA ARG A 689 3.28 -33.16 -25.73
C ARG A 689 4.73 -32.92 -25.37
N ALA A 690 5.40 -32.03 -26.10
CA ALA A 690 6.79 -31.62 -25.83
C ALA A 690 6.81 -30.32 -25.00
N PHE A 691 7.87 -30.10 -24.25
CA PHE A 691 8.07 -28.94 -23.39
C PHE A 691 9.50 -28.39 -23.57
N ASN A 692 9.63 -27.06 -23.47
CA ASN A 692 10.93 -26.40 -23.43
C ASN A 692 11.51 -26.34 -22.01
N GLY A 693 12.70 -25.75 -21.86
CA GLY A 693 13.37 -25.60 -20.55
C GLY A 693 12.63 -24.73 -19.54
N SER A 694 11.64 -23.95 -19.98
CA SER A 694 10.77 -23.12 -19.15
C SER A 694 9.38 -23.76 -18.92
N ALA A 695 9.24 -25.06 -19.20
CA ALA A 695 8.00 -25.83 -19.07
C ALA A 695 6.82 -25.31 -19.91
N VAL A 696 7.07 -24.57 -20.99
CA VAL A 696 6.04 -24.18 -21.97
C VAL A 696 5.83 -25.35 -22.93
N GLY A 697 4.60 -25.86 -22.98
CA GLY A 697 4.27 -27.06 -23.75
C GLY A 697 3.77 -26.77 -25.16
N SER A 698 4.05 -27.68 -26.10
CA SER A 698 3.59 -27.68 -27.50
C SER A 698 2.07 -27.91 -27.66
N GLY A 699 1.56 -28.08 -28.88
CA GLY A 699 0.28 -28.78 -29.08
C GLY A 699 0.40 -30.27 -28.73
N PHE A 700 -0.73 -30.97 -28.59
CA PHE A 700 -0.75 -32.43 -28.43
C PHE A 700 -0.64 -33.14 -29.78
N ALA A 701 0.07 -34.26 -29.81
CA ALA A 701 0.06 -35.24 -30.89
C ALA A 701 -0.75 -36.47 -30.48
N GLY A 702 -1.57 -37.02 -31.38
CA GLY A 702 -2.47 -38.14 -31.12
C GLY A 702 -3.94 -37.82 -31.47
N PRO A 703 -4.90 -38.70 -31.10
CA PRO A 703 -4.71 -39.90 -30.28
C PRO A 703 -4.11 -41.09 -31.04
N ALA A 704 -3.25 -41.86 -30.39
CA ALA A 704 -2.98 -43.26 -30.74
C ALA A 704 -3.94 -44.16 -29.96
N ARG A 705 -4.75 -44.96 -30.65
CA ARG A 705 -5.74 -45.85 -30.05
C ARG A 705 -5.22 -47.29 -29.97
N ILE A 706 -5.47 -47.97 -28.85
CA ILE A 706 -5.14 -49.38 -28.66
C ILE A 706 -6.23 -50.06 -27.83
N ALA A 707 -6.50 -51.33 -28.13
CA ALA A 707 -7.44 -52.15 -27.36
C ALA A 707 -6.78 -53.47 -26.98
N LEU A 708 -6.92 -53.84 -25.71
CA LEU A 708 -6.42 -55.06 -25.09
C LEU A 708 -7.65 -55.94 -24.86
N SER A 709 -7.87 -56.97 -25.69
CA SER A 709 -9.05 -57.82 -25.54
C SER A 709 -8.82 -59.23 -26.05
N SER A 710 -8.50 -60.13 -25.12
CA SER A 710 -8.41 -61.57 -25.35
C SER A 710 -9.74 -62.14 -25.87
N ALA A 711 -10.89 -61.62 -25.40
CA ALA A 711 -12.21 -62.04 -25.87
C ALA A 711 -12.44 -61.71 -27.36
N ALA A 712 -11.92 -60.56 -27.83
CA ALA A 712 -11.95 -60.24 -29.25
C ALA A 712 -11.02 -61.14 -30.06
N ASP A 713 -9.83 -61.45 -29.53
CA ASP A 713 -8.89 -62.37 -30.16
C ASP A 713 -9.47 -63.80 -30.26
N ASP A 714 -10.12 -64.30 -29.20
CA ASP A 714 -10.84 -65.58 -29.21
C ASP A 714 -11.94 -65.62 -30.28
N ALA A 715 -12.67 -64.52 -30.46
CA ALA A 715 -13.69 -64.39 -31.50
C ALA A 715 -13.08 -64.37 -32.91
N ILE A 716 -11.97 -63.65 -33.10
CA ILE A 716 -11.19 -63.66 -34.35
C ILE A 716 -10.62 -65.06 -34.62
N ASP A 717 -10.25 -65.79 -33.57
CA ASP A 717 -9.69 -67.12 -33.68
C ASP A 717 -10.66 -68.17 -34.22
N ARG A 718 -11.95 -68.02 -33.88
CA ARG A 718 -13.04 -68.83 -34.46
C ARG A 718 -13.41 -68.47 -35.90
N MET A 719 -12.91 -67.36 -36.45
CA MET A 719 -13.16 -66.99 -37.85
C MET A 719 -12.28 -67.78 -38.80
N THR A 720 -12.89 -68.44 -39.79
CA THR A 720 -12.18 -69.25 -40.79
C THR A 720 -11.35 -68.40 -41.75
N VAL A 721 -11.89 -67.23 -42.15
CA VAL A 721 -11.15 -66.21 -42.89
C VAL A 721 -10.79 -65.10 -41.92
N LYS A 722 -9.51 -64.76 -41.80
CA LYS A 722 -9.05 -63.71 -40.88
C LYS A 722 -9.36 -62.31 -41.43
N PRO A 723 -9.83 -61.37 -40.60
CA PRO A 723 -10.02 -59.98 -41.00
C PRO A 723 -8.68 -59.29 -41.32
N SER A 724 -8.72 -58.15 -42.02
CA SER A 724 -7.54 -57.29 -42.17
C SER A 724 -7.10 -56.72 -40.81
N ALA A 725 -5.88 -56.20 -40.72
CA ALA A 725 -5.35 -55.62 -39.48
C ALA A 725 -6.23 -54.46 -38.97
N GLU A 726 -6.75 -53.64 -39.86
CA GLU A 726 -7.65 -52.52 -39.53
C GLU A 726 -8.97 -53.04 -38.96
N ARG A 727 -9.56 -54.07 -39.57
CA ARG A 727 -10.82 -54.68 -39.13
C ARG A 727 -10.66 -55.41 -37.80
N ALA A 728 -9.57 -56.13 -37.61
CA ALA A 728 -9.23 -56.75 -36.34
C ALA A 728 -9.10 -55.69 -35.23
N THR A 729 -8.47 -54.55 -35.53
CA THR A 729 -8.34 -53.43 -34.58
C THR A 729 -9.70 -52.82 -34.24
N ALA A 730 -10.57 -52.60 -35.23
CA ALA A 730 -11.92 -52.10 -35.01
C ALA A 730 -12.77 -53.05 -34.15
N LEU A 731 -12.64 -54.37 -34.38
CA LEU A 731 -13.33 -55.38 -33.58
C LEU A 731 -12.82 -55.43 -32.14
N ARG A 732 -11.49 -55.44 -31.93
CA ARG A 732 -10.88 -55.36 -30.59
C ARG A 732 -11.33 -54.11 -29.85
N TRP A 733 -11.34 -52.97 -30.54
CA TRP A 733 -11.80 -51.70 -29.97
C TRP A 733 -13.26 -51.78 -29.53
N ALA A 734 -14.15 -52.29 -30.38
CA ALA A 734 -15.56 -52.45 -30.04
C ALA A 734 -15.77 -53.39 -28.83
N VAL A 735 -15.11 -54.55 -28.81
CA VAL A 735 -15.26 -55.52 -27.71
C VAL A 735 -14.66 -54.98 -26.39
N ALA A 736 -13.46 -54.40 -26.43
CA ALA A 736 -12.84 -53.82 -25.24
C ALA A 736 -13.69 -52.70 -24.63
N ARG A 737 -14.30 -51.83 -25.46
CA ARG A 737 -15.28 -50.83 -25.01
C ARG A 737 -16.46 -51.46 -24.25
N LEU A 738 -17.02 -52.55 -24.78
CA LEU A 738 -18.10 -53.28 -24.14
C LEU A 738 -17.67 -53.96 -22.84
N GLN A 739 -16.41 -54.43 -22.75
CA GLN A 739 -15.85 -54.98 -21.51
C GLN A 739 -15.67 -53.88 -20.45
N MET A 740 -15.09 -52.74 -20.80
CA MET A 740 -14.91 -51.59 -19.90
C MET A 740 -16.25 -51.08 -19.31
N ALA A 741 -17.31 -51.04 -20.12
CA ALA A 741 -18.63 -50.62 -19.66
C ALA A 741 -19.41 -51.73 -18.91
N GLY A 742 -18.84 -52.92 -18.76
CA GLY A 742 -19.51 -54.08 -18.16
C GLY A 742 -20.73 -54.56 -18.94
N VAL A 743 -20.83 -54.21 -20.24
CA VAL A 743 -21.88 -54.68 -21.14
C VAL A 743 -21.62 -56.12 -21.53
N TRP A 744 -20.35 -56.45 -21.85
CA TRP A 744 -19.94 -57.78 -22.33
C TRP A 744 -20.37 -58.92 -21.41
N ASP A 745 -20.29 -58.73 -20.09
CA ASP A 745 -20.66 -59.72 -19.08
C ASP A 745 -22.17 -59.96 -18.94
N LYS A 746 -22.98 -59.06 -19.52
CA LYS A 746 -24.44 -59.15 -19.53
C LYS A 746 -24.99 -59.72 -20.83
N LEU A 747 -24.15 -59.93 -21.84
CA LEU A 747 -24.59 -60.48 -23.13
C LEU A 747 -24.56 -62.01 -23.10
N ASP A 748 -25.60 -62.60 -23.69
CA ASP A 748 -25.60 -64.01 -24.09
C ASP A 748 -25.13 -64.16 -25.53
N ALA A 749 -25.50 -63.21 -26.39
CA ALA A 749 -25.07 -63.21 -27.77
C ALA A 749 -24.86 -61.80 -28.34
N LEU A 750 -23.83 -61.67 -29.16
CA LEU A 750 -23.54 -60.49 -29.97
C LEU A 750 -23.12 -60.93 -31.36
N TYR A 751 -23.85 -60.49 -32.38
CA TYR A 751 -23.60 -60.85 -33.78
C TYR A 751 -23.27 -59.60 -34.57
N PHE A 752 -22.10 -59.57 -35.23
CA PHE A 752 -21.74 -58.54 -36.20
C PHE A 752 -21.98 -59.10 -37.59
N LEU A 753 -23.21 -58.98 -38.09
CA LEU A 753 -23.60 -59.54 -39.39
C LEU A 753 -22.84 -58.84 -40.54
N ALA A 754 -22.50 -57.56 -40.38
CA ALA A 754 -21.66 -56.80 -41.32
C ALA A 754 -20.15 -57.14 -41.15
N ALA A 755 -19.81 -58.42 -41.26
CA ALA A 755 -18.42 -58.90 -41.24
C ALA A 755 -17.82 -58.99 -42.66
N HIS A 756 -16.53 -59.32 -42.75
CA HIS A 756 -15.80 -59.50 -44.01
C HIS A 756 -16.03 -60.88 -44.65
N ASP A 757 -16.55 -61.85 -43.90
CA ASP A 757 -16.85 -63.23 -44.32
C ASP A 757 -18.19 -63.69 -43.74
N GLU A 758 -18.90 -64.55 -44.47
CA GLU A 758 -20.22 -65.06 -44.10
C GLU A 758 -20.15 -65.92 -42.83
N GLN A 759 -19.11 -66.76 -42.69
CA GLN A 759 -18.95 -67.55 -41.47
C GLN A 759 -18.70 -66.65 -40.24
N ALA A 760 -17.87 -65.61 -40.39
CA ALA A 760 -17.59 -64.64 -39.33
C ALA A 760 -18.85 -63.86 -38.92
N ALA A 761 -19.73 -63.53 -39.88
CA ALA A 761 -20.99 -62.84 -39.62
C ALA A 761 -21.96 -63.66 -38.76
N TYR A 762 -21.85 -64.98 -38.78
CA TYR A 762 -22.76 -65.89 -38.09
C TYR A 762 -22.23 -66.38 -36.73
N LEU A 763 -21.00 -66.00 -36.36
CA LEU A 763 -20.49 -66.32 -35.04
C LEU A 763 -21.14 -65.45 -33.96
N ASN A 764 -21.52 -66.07 -32.85
CA ASN A 764 -21.77 -65.35 -31.62
C ASN A 764 -20.44 -64.88 -31.05
N LEU A 765 -20.10 -63.60 -31.16
CA LEU A 765 -18.82 -63.07 -30.69
C LEU A 765 -18.60 -63.27 -29.18
N ARG A 766 -19.68 -63.44 -28.40
CA ARG A 766 -19.59 -63.58 -26.94
C ARG A 766 -19.07 -64.95 -26.49
N GLN A 767 -19.40 -66.02 -27.21
CA GLN A 767 -19.10 -67.40 -26.78
C GLN A 767 -19.26 -68.40 -27.92
N ASP A 768 -18.71 -69.60 -27.75
CA ASP A 768 -18.86 -70.74 -28.67
C ASP A 768 -20.17 -71.50 -28.43
N ALA A 769 -21.28 -70.75 -28.48
CA ALA A 769 -22.63 -71.25 -28.36
C ALA A 769 -23.59 -70.27 -29.05
N PHE A 770 -24.68 -70.81 -29.61
CA PHE A 770 -25.70 -70.02 -30.31
C PHE A 770 -25.20 -69.34 -31.59
N ASP A 771 -24.21 -69.90 -32.28
CA ASP A 771 -23.85 -69.45 -33.63
C ASP A 771 -25.05 -69.59 -34.58
N LEU A 772 -25.18 -68.63 -35.51
CA LEU A 772 -26.36 -68.50 -36.36
C LEU A 772 -26.39 -69.60 -37.43
N THR A 773 -27.53 -70.27 -37.55
CA THR A 773 -27.81 -71.19 -38.64
C THR A 773 -28.67 -70.51 -39.69
N LYS A 774 -28.14 -70.43 -40.91
CA LYS A 774 -28.84 -69.85 -42.05
C LYS A 774 -29.95 -70.77 -42.57
N VAL A 775 -31.14 -70.21 -42.77
CA VAL A 775 -32.28 -70.90 -43.41
C VAL A 775 -32.71 -70.14 -44.66
N GLY A 776 -32.96 -70.87 -45.76
CA GLY A 776 -33.27 -70.29 -47.08
C GLY A 776 -32.02 -69.97 -47.92
N SER A 777 -32.23 -69.49 -49.16
CA SER A 777 -31.15 -69.16 -50.11
C SER A 777 -30.82 -67.67 -50.14
N GLY A 778 -29.55 -67.32 -50.37
CA GLY A 778 -29.11 -65.92 -50.45
C GLY A 778 -29.07 -65.23 -49.08
N GLY A 779 -28.95 -63.90 -49.05
CA GLY A 779 -29.21 -63.12 -47.84
C GLY A 779 -28.00 -62.60 -47.06
N TRP A 780 -26.76 -62.73 -47.51
CA TRP A 780 -25.63 -62.04 -46.86
C TRP A 780 -24.73 -61.35 -47.88
N THR A 781 -24.16 -60.22 -47.49
CA THR A 781 -23.17 -59.49 -48.28
C THR A 781 -22.11 -58.92 -47.35
N ALA A 782 -20.83 -59.12 -47.72
CA ALA A 782 -19.68 -58.62 -46.96
C ALA A 782 -19.86 -57.13 -46.66
N ASP A 783 -19.63 -56.76 -45.40
CA ASP A 783 -19.74 -55.40 -44.88
C ASP A 783 -21.13 -54.77 -44.99
N ARG A 784 -22.16 -55.52 -45.40
CA ARG A 784 -23.54 -55.03 -45.55
C ARG A 784 -24.53 -55.79 -44.69
N GLY A 785 -24.10 -56.90 -44.09
CA GLY A 785 -24.93 -57.68 -43.19
C GLY A 785 -25.86 -58.66 -43.89
N TRP A 786 -26.88 -59.06 -43.15
CA TRP A 786 -27.92 -59.98 -43.60
C TRP A 786 -29.04 -59.22 -44.31
N GLN A 787 -29.40 -59.61 -45.51
CA GLN A 787 -30.50 -59.10 -46.32
C GLN A 787 -31.66 -60.09 -46.30
N GLY A 788 -32.74 -59.74 -45.60
CA GLY A 788 -33.98 -60.51 -45.65
C GLY A 788 -34.66 -60.42 -47.02
N ASP A 789 -35.38 -61.47 -47.43
CA ASP A 789 -36.17 -61.54 -48.66
C ASP A 789 -37.68 -61.30 -48.42
N GLY A 790 -38.10 -61.21 -47.16
CA GLY A 790 -39.49 -61.06 -46.75
C GLY A 790 -40.37 -62.30 -46.94
N ALA A 791 -39.79 -63.47 -47.26
CA ALA A 791 -40.53 -64.66 -47.67
C ALA A 791 -39.97 -65.97 -47.14
N THR A 792 -38.69 -66.28 -47.38
CA THR A 792 -38.12 -67.62 -47.14
C THR A 792 -36.85 -67.65 -46.32
N ASN A 793 -36.10 -66.54 -46.21
CA ASN A 793 -34.79 -66.55 -45.58
C ASN A 793 -34.78 -65.90 -44.17
N TYR A 794 -34.05 -66.50 -43.24
CA TYR A 794 -33.82 -65.97 -41.90
C TYR A 794 -32.60 -66.65 -41.25
N LEU A 795 -32.17 -66.12 -40.10
CA LEU A 795 -31.10 -66.69 -39.29
C LEU A 795 -31.71 -67.26 -37.99
N ASP A 796 -31.49 -68.55 -37.76
CA ASP A 796 -31.84 -69.22 -36.52
C ASP A 796 -30.71 -69.05 -35.50
N THR A 797 -31.00 -68.49 -34.33
CA THR A 797 -30.00 -68.31 -33.27
C THR A 797 -29.78 -69.56 -32.43
N GLY A 798 -30.70 -70.53 -32.49
CA GLY A 798 -30.76 -71.65 -31.53
C GLY A 798 -31.04 -71.22 -30.08
N PHE A 799 -31.19 -69.92 -29.80
CA PHE A 799 -31.37 -69.37 -28.46
C PHE A 799 -32.86 -69.37 -28.09
N THR A 800 -33.24 -70.29 -27.19
CA THR A 800 -34.58 -70.33 -26.59
C THR A 800 -34.54 -69.77 -25.16
N PRO A 801 -35.12 -68.60 -24.88
CA PRO A 801 -34.99 -67.94 -23.58
C PRO A 801 -35.36 -68.78 -22.35
N SER A 802 -36.34 -69.67 -22.45
CA SER A 802 -36.75 -70.53 -21.34
C SER A 802 -35.78 -71.67 -21.01
N THR A 803 -34.88 -72.04 -21.92
CA THR A 803 -33.98 -73.20 -21.77
C THR A 803 -32.49 -72.88 -21.97
N ALA A 804 -32.15 -71.68 -22.47
CA ALA A 804 -30.78 -71.29 -22.76
C ALA A 804 -29.89 -71.16 -21.49
N GLY A 805 -30.47 -70.91 -20.31
CA GLY A 805 -29.73 -70.86 -19.03
C GLY A 805 -28.76 -69.67 -18.89
N GLY A 806 -28.91 -68.63 -19.71
CA GLY A 806 -28.03 -67.46 -19.82
C GLY A 806 -28.45 -66.24 -18.97
N LYS A 807 -28.03 -65.06 -19.42
CA LYS A 807 -28.30 -63.74 -18.80
C LYS A 807 -29.71 -63.22 -19.05
N PHE A 808 -30.32 -63.60 -20.17
CA PHE A 808 -31.69 -63.26 -20.51
C PHE A 808 -32.68 -63.95 -19.56
N ALA A 809 -33.31 -63.17 -18.67
CA ALA A 809 -34.24 -63.65 -17.66
C ALA A 809 -35.58 -62.89 -17.68
N LEU A 810 -36.58 -63.39 -16.95
CA LEU A 810 -37.96 -62.90 -17.04
C LEU A 810 -38.07 -61.39 -16.80
N ASN A 811 -37.33 -60.87 -15.82
CA ASN A 811 -37.35 -59.47 -15.37
C ASN A 811 -36.01 -58.75 -15.56
N ASP A 812 -35.10 -59.38 -16.30
CA ASP A 812 -33.73 -58.91 -16.53
C ASP A 812 -33.32 -59.38 -17.93
N ALA A 813 -33.74 -58.65 -18.95
CA ALA A 813 -33.58 -59.06 -20.35
C ALA A 813 -33.25 -57.89 -21.26
N LEU A 814 -32.55 -58.20 -22.35
CA LEU A 814 -32.17 -57.32 -23.45
C LEU A 814 -32.39 -58.06 -24.77
N LEU A 815 -33.03 -57.38 -25.71
CA LEU A 815 -33.05 -57.75 -27.12
C LEU A 815 -32.72 -56.50 -27.94
N GLY A 816 -31.87 -56.62 -28.94
CA GLY A 816 -31.54 -55.49 -29.81
C GLY A 816 -31.16 -55.90 -31.22
N VAL A 817 -31.39 -54.98 -32.15
CA VAL A 817 -31.13 -55.16 -33.58
C VAL A 817 -30.63 -53.85 -34.19
N TYR A 818 -29.55 -53.94 -34.95
CA TYR A 818 -29.01 -52.86 -35.77
C TYR A 818 -29.39 -53.16 -37.21
N GLY A 819 -30.15 -52.29 -37.86
CA GLY A 819 -30.60 -52.53 -39.23
C GLY A 819 -31.06 -51.25 -39.93
N THR A 820 -31.35 -51.37 -41.22
CA THR A 820 -31.87 -50.25 -42.01
C THR A 820 -33.40 -50.31 -42.06
N PRO A 821 -34.13 -49.30 -41.55
CA PRO A 821 -35.59 -49.25 -41.64
C PRO A 821 -36.07 -49.22 -43.10
N LEU A 822 -37.31 -49.67 -43.35
CA LEU A 822 -37.89 -49.61 -44.71
C LEU A 822 -38.34 -48.19 -45.07
N SER A 823 -38.43 -47.92 -46.38
CA SER A 823 -39.15 -46.76 -46.91
C SER A 823 -40.61 -46.72 -46.40
N PRO A 824 -41.23 -45.53 -46.29
CA PRO A 824 -42.61 -45.39 -45.80
C PRO A 824 -43.62 -46.26 -46.57
N GLY A 825 -44.57 -46.89 -45.86
CA GLY A 825 -45.73 -47.56 -46.47
C GLY A 825 -45.62 -49.07 -46.75
N VAL A 826 -44.54 -49.74 -46.32
CA VAL A 826 -44.40 -51.20 -46.43
C VAL A 826 -45.07 -51.92 -45.25
N ALA A 827 -45.65 -53.11 -45.48
CA ALA A 827 -46.32 -53.92 -44.47
C ALA A 827 -45.40 -54.30 -43.28
N SER A 828 -45.98 -54.43 -42.09
CA SER A 828 -45.25 -54.74 -40.84
C SER A 828 -44.52 -56.09 -40.91
N SER A 829 -43.20 -56.05 -40.75
CA SER A 829 -42.32 -57.23 -40.61
C SER A 829 -41.58 -57.22 -39.27
N TRP A 830 -41.04 -58.36 -38.85
CA TRP A 830 -40.30 -58.52 -37.60
C TRP A 830 -38.84 -58.82 -37.89
N ASP A 831 -37.95 -58.05 -37.26
CA ASP A 831 -36.52 -58.06 -37.58
C ASP A 831 -35.73 -58.97 -36.63
N ILE A 832 -36.23 -59.18 -35.41
CA ILE A 832 -35.71 -60.18 -34.49
C ILE A 832 -36.82 -60.63 -33.54
N GLY A 833 -36.85 -61.92 -33.17
CA GLY A 833 -37.57 -62.37 -31.98
C GLY A 833 -38.38 -63.66 -32.06
N VAL A 834 -39.36 -63.72 -31.17
CA VAL A 834 -40.35 -64.78 -30.94
C VAL A 834 -41.71 -64.11 -30.82
N GLY A 835 -42.81 -64.76 -31.24
CA GLY A 835 -44.14 -64.27 -30.92
C GLY A 835 -45.24 -65.30 -30.94
N THR A 836 -46.14 -65.27 -29.94
CA THR A 836 -47.58 -65.59 -30.04
C THR A 836 -48.33 -65.12 -28.78
N ALA A 837 -49.42 -64.37 -28.96
CA ALA A 837 -50.58 -64.29 -28.04
C ALA A 837 -51.86 -64.19 -28.89
N ALA A 838 -53.09 -64.44 -28.43
CA ALA A 838 -53.56 -64.70 -27.07
C ALA A 838 -53.90 -66.18 -26.81
N GLY A 839 -53.49 -66.67 -25.63
CA GLY A 839 -53.84 -67.97 -25.03
C GLY A 839 -52.69 -68.93 -24.71
N GLY A 840 -51.49 -68.71 -25.27
CA GLY A 840 -50.28 -69.53 -25.03
C GLY A 840 -49.01 -68.69 -25.16
N THR A 841 -48.94 -67.63 -24.37
CA THR A 841 -48.11 -66.42 -24.54
C THR A 841 -46.61 -66.68 -24.66
N THR A 842 -45.97 -66.24 -25.75
CA THR A 842 -44.50 -66.12 -25.83
C THR A 842 -44.14 -64.91 -26.67
N TYR A 843 -43.36 -63.94 -26.21
CA TYR A 843 -42.69 -62.99 -27.12
C TYR A 843 -41.57 -62.24 -26.45
N ALA A 844 -40.52 -62.07 -27.24
CA ALA A 844 -39.52 -61.03 -27.17
C ALA A 844 -39.23 -60.72 -28.64
N THR A 845 -39.57 -59.52 -29.13
CA THR A 845 -39.41 -59.19 -30.56
C THR A 845 -39.28 -57.70 -30.79
N ILE A 846 -38.59 -57.33 -31.87
CA ILE A 846 -38.47 -55.96 -32.37
C ILE A 846 -38.81 -55.95 -33.86
N GLY A 847 -39.65 -54.99 -34.26
CA GLY A 847 -39.77 -54.50 -35.63
C GLY A 847 -39.32 -53.04 -35.67
N LEU A 848 -38.26 -52.77 -36.42
CA LEU A 848 -37.62 -51.46 -36.53
C LEU A 848 -38.57 -50.37 -37.02
N ARG A 849 -39.54 -50.72 -37.88
CA ARG A 849 -40.56 -49.79 -38.36
C ARG A 849 -41.79 -50.54 -38.87
N ASN A 850 -42.98 -50.18 -38.41
CA ASN A 850 -44.24 -50.65 -38.98
C ASN A 850 -44.81 -49.65 -40.00
N ASN A 851 -45.95 -49.98 -40.61
CA ASN A 851 -46.64 -49.12 -41.59
C ASN A 851 -47.22 -47.81 -41.02
N LEU A 852 -47.11 -47.58 -39.71
CA LEU A 852 -47.49 -46.34 -39.00
C LEU A 852 -46.27 -45.55 -38.51
N ASP A 853 -45.07 -45.87 -39.01
CA ASP A 853 -43.80 -45.22 -38.65
C ASP A 853 -43.46 -45.33 -37.16
N LYS A 854 -43.78 -46.49 -36.58
CA LYS A 854 -43.44 -46.82 -35.20
C LYS A 854 -42.51 -48.03 -35.10
N ILE A 855 -41.57 -47.98 -34.16
CA ILE A 855 -40.94 -49.18 -33.63
C ILE A 855 -42.03 -49.98 -32.92
N THR A 856 -42.10 -51.29 -33.19
CA THR A 856 -43.04 -52.19 -32.50
C THR A 856 -42.24 -53.25 -31.76
N LEU A 857 -42.53 -53.45 -30.47
CA LEU A 857 -41.72 -54.33 -29.65
C LEU A 857 -42.52 -55.04 -28.56
N TYR A 858 -41.92 -56.11 -28.10
CA TYR A 858 -42.34 -56.89 -26.96
C TYR A 858 -41.10 -57.41 -26.22
N LEU A 859 -41.16 -57.47 -24.90
CA LEU A 859 -40.14 -58.17 -24.12
C LEU A 859 -40.78 -58.82 -22.89
N ASN A 860 -41.00 -60.13 -22.96
CA ASN A 860 -41.62 -60.93 -21.89
C ASN A 860 -42.99 -60.40 -21.41
N SER A 861 -43.70 -59.58 -22.19
CA SER A 861 -44.90 -58.84 -21.73
C SER A 861 -46.23 -59.57 -21.98
N GLY A 862 -47.37 -58.91 -21.79
CA GLY A 862 -48.73 -59.32 -22.21
C GLY A 862 -49.21 -58.65 -23.52
N SER A 863 -48.54 -57.57 -23.90
CA SER A 863 -49.09 -56.50 -24.73
C SER A 863 -47.98 -55.87 -25.58
N THR A 864 -48.38 -55.29 -26.72
CA THR A 864 -47.48 -54.62 -27.65
C THR A 864 -47.14 -53.22 -27.17
N SER A 865 -45.85 -52.87 -27.18
CA SER A 865 -45.42 -51.48 -27.05
C SER A 865 -45.08 -50.91 -28.42
N SER A 866 -45.35 -49.62 -28.65
CA SER A 866 -44.97 -48.96 -29.90
C SER A 866 -44.54 -47.51 -29.69
N VAL A 867 -43.50 -47.08 -30.41
CA VAL A 867 -42.86 -45.77 -30.26
C VAL A 867 -42.78 -45.11 -31.63
N ALA A 868 -43.25 -43.87 -31.76
CA ALA A 868 -43.16 -43.14 -33.03
C ALA A 868 -41.72 -42.69 -33.30
N ILE A 869 -41.22 -42.95 -34.51
CA ILE A 869 -39.83 -42.61 -34.92
C ILE A 869 -39.74 -41.84 -36.24
N GLY A 870 -40.85 -41.64 -36.96
CA GLY A 870 -40.85 -40.90 -38.23
C GLY A 870 -40.19 -41.68 -39.38
N ALA A 871 -40.00 -41.00 -40.52
CA ALA A 871 -39.46 -41.62 -41.73
C ALA A 871 -37.93 -41.58 -41.78
N GLU A 872 -37.28 -42.53 -41.11
CA GLU A 872 -35.82 -42.70 -41.17
C GLU A 872 -35.42 -43.73 -42.25
N ALA A 873 -34.33 -43.45 -42.96
CA ALA A 873 -33.76 -44.31 -44.01
C ALA A 873 -32.30 -44.72 -43.74
N THR A 874 -31.73 -44.28 -42.61
CA THR A 874 -30.35 -44.60 -42.21
C THR A 874 -30.31 -45.83 -41.31
N PRO A 875 -29.23 -46.62 -41.33
CA PRO A 875 -29.03 -47.70 -40.36
C PRO A 875 -29.13 -47.17 -38.91
N THR A 876 -29.90 -47.85 -38.07
CA THR A 876 -30.15 -47.46 -36.66
C THR A 876 -30.10 -48.68 -35.75
N PHE A 877 -29.71 -48.47 -34.50
CA PHE A 877 -29.75 -49.47 -33.45
C PHE A 877 -30.98 -49.29 -32.57
N VAL A 878 -31.80 -50.33 -32.44
CA VAL A 878 -32.91 -50.37 -31.50
C VAL A 878 -32.71 -51.50 -30.52
N ALA A 879 -32.85 -51.18 -29.24
CA ALA A 879 -32.80 -52.15 -28.16
C ALA A 879 -34.00 -51.98 -27.22
N VAL A 880 -34.55 -53.09 -26.74
CA VAL A 880 -35.49 -53.11 -25.61
C VAL A 880 -34.83 -53.84 -24.46
N SER A 881 -34.90 -53.22 -23.28
CA SER A 881 -34.48 -53.83 -22.02
C SER A 881 -35.65 -53.91 -21.04
N ARG A 882 -35.66 -54.97 -20.24
CA ARG A 882 -36.59 -55.14 -19.12
C ARG A 882 -35.78 -55.14 -17.84
N SER A 883 -35.96 -54.11 -17.03
CA SER A 883 -35.23 -53.90 -15.77
C SER A 883 -35.98 -54.41 -14.54
N ALA A 884 -37.30 -54.63 -14.66
CA ALA A 884 -38.16 -55.13 -13.61
C ALA A 884 -39.42 -55.82 -14.17
N SER A 885 -40.21 -56.42 -13.29
CA SER A 885 -41.47 -57.09 -13.66
C SER A 885 -42.51 -56.16 -14.26
N ASN A 886 -42.38 -54.83 -14.12
CA ASN A 886 -43.31 -53.84 -14.64
C ASN A 886 -42.56 -52.66 -15.30
N SER A 887 -41.38 -52.90 -15.86
CA SER A 887 -40.60 -51.85 -16.53
C SER A 887 -39.90 -52.39 -17.77
N MET A 888 -40.31 -51.87 -18.93
CA MET A 888 -39.63 -52.03 -20.21
C MET A 888 -39.15 -50.68 -20.71
N LEU A 889 -37.91 -50.63 -21.18
CA LEU A 889 -37.21 -49.44 -21.62
C LEU A 889 -36.77 -49.66 -23.06
N THR A 890 -37.16 -48.74 -23.96
CA THR A 890 -36.77 -48.79 -25.37
C THR A 890 -35.73 -47.73 -25.64
N TYR A 891 -34.60 -48.15 -26.20
CA TYR A 891 -33.50 -47.29 -26.58
C TYR A 891 -33.35 -47.29 -28.11
N LYS A 892 -33.08 -46.11 -28.67
CA LYS A 892 -32.73 -45.91 -30.07
C LYS A 892 -31.39 -45.18 -30.12
N ASP A 893 -30.41 -45.76 -30.81
CA ASP A 893 -29.06 -45.23 -30.96
C ASP A 893 -28.37 -44.85 -29.63
N GLY A 894 -28.75 -45.55 -28.55
CA GLY A 894 -28.23 -45.35 -27.19
C GLY A 894 -29.11 -44.49 -26.27
N ASP A 895 -30.06 -43.73 -26.84
CA ASP A 895 -30.94 -42.83 -26.10
C ASP A 895 -32.27 -43.49 -25.74
N LEU A 896 -32.75 -43.23 -24.52
CA LEU A 896 -34.06 -43.73 -24.05
C LEU A 896 -35.18 -42.98 -24.78
N VAL A 897 -35.98 -43.70 -25.58
CA VAL A 897 -37.08 -43.12 -26.37
C VAL A 897 -38.47 -43.45 -25.83
N PHE A 898 -38.60 -44.50 -25.01
CA PHE A 898 -39.89 -44.89 -24.45
C PHE A 898 -39.76 -45.76 -23.19
N THR A 899 -40.70 -45.60 -22.26
CA THR A 899 -40.86 -46.46 -21.08
C THR A 899 -42.27 -47.02 -21.06
N ASP A 900 -42.38 -48.33 -20.90
CA ASP A 900 -43.64 -49.06 -20.75
C ASP A 900 -43.70 -49.74 -19.38
N ASN A 901 -44.88 -49.78 -18.78
CA ASN A 901 -45.12 -50.38 -17.46
C ASN A 901 -45.77 -51.77 -17.54
N ASP A 902 -45.82 -52.36 -18.73
CA ASP A 902 -46.39 -53.68 -18.95
C ASP A 902 -45.74 -54.78 -18.10
N ALA A 903 -46.61 -55.52 -17.40
CA ALA A 903 -46.21 -56.62 -16.54
C ALA A 903 -45.54 -57.75 -17.35
N SER A 904 -44.46 -58.31 -16.81
CA SER A 904 -43.83 -59.54 -17.30
C SER A 904 -44.80 -60.71 -17.14
N VAL A 905 -44.88 -61.59 -18.14
CA VAL A 905 -45.79 -62.74 -18.15
C VAL A 905 -45.02 -64.05 -18.05
N MET A 906 -44.17 -64.36 -19.04
CA MET A 906 -43.34 -65.57 -19.04
C MET A 906 -42.13 -65.42 -19.96
N LEU A 907 -41.14 -66.29 -19.75
CA LEU A 907 -40.01 -66.41 -20.68
C LEU A 907 -40.48 -67.06 -21.99
N PRO A 908 -40.06 -66.53 -23.16
CA PRO A 908 -40.37 -67.15 -24.44
C PRO A 908 -39.87 -68.61 -24.50
N VAL A 909 -40.77 -69.53 -24.89
CA VAL A 909 -40.47 -70.97 -24.99
C VAL A 909 -40.14 -71.44 -26.41
N GLN A 910 -39.92 -70.51 -27.32
CA GLN A 910 -39.56 -70.74 -28.72
C GLN A 910 -38.25 -70.01 -29.05
N PRO A 911 -37.49 -70.45 -30.07
CA PRO A 911 -36.20 -69.86 -30.41
C PRO A 911 -36.34 -68.45 -31.01
N ILE A 912 -35.41 -67.57 -30.66
CA ILE A 912 -35.30 -66.23 -31.27
C ILE A 912 -34.74 -66.38 -32.69
N TYR A 913 -35.41 -65.79 -33.68
CA TYR A 913 -34.89 -65.68 -35.05
C TYR A 913 -34.45 -64.25 -35.35
N ILE A 914 -33.45 -64.08 -36.22
CA ILE A 914 -33.07 -62.80 -36.81
C ILE A 914 -33.57 -62.79 -38.27
N GLY A 915 -34.21 -61.69 -38.67
CA GLY A 915 -34.90 -61.56 -39.95
C GLY A 915 -36.33 -62.11 -39.96
N ALA A 916 -36.81 -62.65 -38.83
CA ALA A 916 -38.15 -63.19 -38.65
C ALA A 916 -38.53 -63.22 -37.16
N ARG A 917 -39.72 -63.75 -36.85
CA ARG A 917 -40.04 -64.26 -35.50
C ARG A 917 -40.54 -65.71 -35.57
N SER A 918 -40.31 -66.50 -34.53
CA SER A 918 -40.93 -67.81 -34.38
C SER A 918 -42.38 -67.72 -33.90
N ASN A 919 -43.27 -68.59 -34.38
CA ASN A 919 -44.64 -68.73 -33.90
C ASN A 919 -44.76 -69.78 -32.78
N SER A 920 -45.97 -70.07 -32.29
CA SER A 920 -46.22 -71.03 -31.20
C SER A 920 -45.78 -72.48 -31.48
N SER A 921 -45.56 -72.84 -32.75
CA SER A 921 -45.01 -74.14 -33.15
C SER A 921 -43.52 -74.11 -33.48
N GLY A 922 -42.83 -72.97 -33.25
CA GLY A 922 -41.43 -72.76 -33.60
C GLY A 922 -41.17 -72.45 -35.08
N ALA A 923 -42.21 -72.31 -35.91
CA ALA A 923 -42.04 -71.98 -37.33
C ALA A 923 -41.83 -70.48 -37.54
N ALA A 924 -40.96 -70.10 -38.49
CA ALA A 924 -40.71 -68.69 -38.81
C ALA A 924 -41.93 -68.04 -39.49
N VAL A 925 -42.31 -66.85 -39.03
CA VAL A 925 -43.41 -66.04 -39.57
C VAL A 925 -43.04 -64.55 -39.56
N GLY A 926 -43.69 -63.77 -40.42
CA GLY A 926 -43.50 -62.30 -40.46
C GLY A 926 -42.08 -61.88 -40.83
N LEU A 927 -41.49 -62.59 -41.79
CA LEU A 927 -40.12 -62.39 -42.27
C LEU A 927 -39.92 -60.97 -42.82
N THR A 928 -38.75 -60.40 -42.57
CA THR A 928 -38.39 -59.05 -43.00
C THR A 928 -37.64 -59.05 -44.31
N ASN A 929 -37.74 -57.95 -45.06
CA ASN A 929 -36.90 -57.66 -46.22
C ASN A 929 -35.86 -56.56 -45.91
N ARG A 930 -35.59 -56.29 -44.62
CA ARG A 930 -34.61 -55.29 -44.17
C ARG A 930 -33.19 -55.86 -44.16
N PRO A 931 -32.18 -55.03 -44.46
CA PRO A 931 -30.81 -55.28 -44.06
C PRO A 931 -30.68 -55.23 -42.52
N ILE A 932 -30.04 -56.25 -41.95
CA ILE A 932 -29.68 -56.35 -40.53
C ILE A 932 -28.16 -56.44 -40.44
N HIS A 933 -27.56 -55.54 -39.67
CA HIS A 933 -26.12 -55.36 -39.55
C HIS A 933 -25.54 -55.94 -38.27
N ALA A 934 -26.33 -55.96 -37.19
CA ALA A 934 -25.96 -56.60 -35.93
C ALA A 934 -27.20 -56.97 -35.11
N ALA A 935 -27.02 -57.88 -34.15
CA ALA A 935 -28.05 -58.26 -33.19
C ALA A 935 -27.44 -58.59 -31.83
N VAL A 936 -28.20 -58.37 -30.76
CA VAL A 936 -27.77 -58.61 -29.38
C VAL A 936 -28.88 -59.25 -28.55
N ILE A 937 -28.50 -60.19 -27.68
CA ILE A 937 -29.37 -60.88 -26.72
C ILE A 937 -28.63 -60.91 -25.38
N GLY A 938 -29.31 -60.59 -24.27
CA GLY A 938 -28.70 -60.66 -22.94
C GLY A 938 -29.62 -60.26 -21.80
N GLY A 939 -29.02 -59.86 -20.67
CA GLY A 939 -29.70 -59.24 -19.53
C GLY A 939 -29.81 -57.70 -19.66
N ASN A 940 -30.55 -57.08 -18.76
CA ASN A 940 -30.83 -55.65 -18.73
C ASN A 940 -29.56 -54.80 -18.60
N LEU A 941 -29.51 -53.74 -19.39
CA LEU A 941 -28.44 -52.73 -19.34
C LEU A 941 -28.92 -51.46 -18.63
N SER A 942 -28.00 -50.76 -17.98
CA SER A 942 -28.24 -49.39 -17.54
C SER A 942 -28.25 -48.41 -18.72
N ALA A 943 -28.74 -47.18 -18.53
CA ALA A 943 -28.73 -46.18 -19.60
C ALA A 943 -27.31 -45.88 -20.16
N PRO A 944 -26.25 -45.70 -19.33
CA PRO A 944 -24.89 -45.56 -19.84
C PRO A 944 -24.39 -46.79 -20.61
N GLN A 945 -24.80 -47.99 -20.20
CA GLN A 945 -24.47 -49.23 -20.89
C GLN A 945 -25.16 -49.35 -22.25
N HIS A 946 -26.39 -48.84 -22.39
CA HIS A 946 -27.06 -48.73 -23.68
C HIS A 946 -26.39 -47.73 -24.62
N ALA A 947 -25.99 -46.57 -24.10
CA ALA A 947 -25.25 -45.57 -24.87
C ALA A 947 -23.93 -46.15 -25.37
N GLU A 948 -23.18 -46.86 -24.52
CA GLU A 948 -21.91 -47.47 -24.92
C GLU A 948 -22.10 -48.61 -25.92
N LEU A 949 -23.12 -49.46 -25.73
CA LEU A 949 -23.43 -50.53 -26.69
C LEU A 949 -23.74 -49.96 -28.08
N ALA A 950 -24.56 -48.91 -28.15
CA ALA A 950 -24.88 -48.24 -29.40
C ALA A 950 -23.65 -47.58 -30.03
N ALA A 951 -22.81 -46.91 -29.22
CA ALA A 951 -21.61 -46.25 -29.70
C ALA A 951 -20.55 -47.23 -30.23
N ALA A 952 -20.32 -48.35 -29.53
CA ALA A 952 -19.39 -49.40 -29.97
C ALA A 952 -19.85 -50.06 -31.27
N LEU A 953 -21.16 -50.34 -31.39
CA LEU A 953 -21.75 -50.85 -32.64
C LEU A 953 -21.62 -49.82 -33.77
N SER A 954 -22.02 -48.58 -33.55
CA SER A 954 -21.96 -47.53 -34.58
C SER A 954 -20.53 -47.27 -35.05
N GLU A 955 -19.55 -47.19 -34.14
CA GLU A 955 -18.15 -46.97 -34.51
C GLU A 955 -17.59 -48.15 -35.34
N TYR A 956 -17.92 -49.39 -34.97
CA TYR A 956 -17.59 -50.54 -35.79
C TYR A 956 -18.26 -50.47 -37.17
N MET A 957 -19.56 -50.18 -37.23
CA MET A 957 -20.31 -50.08 -38.49
C MET A 957 -19.76 -48.99 -39.42
N GLN A 958 -19.34 -47.84 -38.88
CA GLN A 958 -18.66 -46.80 -39.65
C GLN A 958 -17.30 -47.27 -40.18
N SER A 959 -16.52 -47.99 -39.36
CA SER A 959 -15.20 -48.50 -39.77
C SER A 959 -15.25 -49.49 -40.93
N VAL A 960 -16.36 -50.24 -41.06
CA VAL A 960 -16.60 -51.18 -42.17
C VAL A 960 -17.47 -50.56 -43.29
N GLY A 961 -17.85 -49.29 -43.14
CA GLY A 961 -18.55 -48.50 -44.15
C GLY A 961 -20.04 -48.80 -44.30
N VAL A 962 -20.73 -49.28 -43.25
CA VAL A 962 -22.20 -49.49 -43.19
C VAL A 962 -22.96 -48.19 -42.92
N ALA A 963 -22.43 -47.36 -42.01
CA ALA A 963 -23.06 -46.15 -41.50
C ALA A 963 -22.33 -44.89 -41.98
#